data_AF-A0A7V0IYS3-F1
#
_entry.id   AF-A0A7V0IYS3-F1
#
_cell.length_a   1.000
_cell.length_b   1.000
_cell.length_c   1.000
_cell.angle_alpha   90.00
_cell.angle_beta   90.00
_cell.angle_gamma   90.00
#
_symmetry.space_group_name_H-M   'P 1'
#
loop_
_entity.id
_entity.type
_entity.pdbx_description
1 polymer ?
#
loop_
_entity_poly.entity_id
_entity_poly.type
_entity_poly.pdbx_seq_one_letter_code
_entity_poly.pdbx_strand_id
1 'polypeptide(L)'
;MKLTRMQLVFNAVFCLTLLGAALWALYAEYNRPWKQYQKTFNRMEYGYTAKLYQTMLLQKDGVSEKDLLTLKNKLSLIQNRGKKIKQLWLRDLGETDRCITCHQAVNKPGFENISHPFRTHSGDYLKHHPVERFGCVICHEGQGVALTVKAAHGYTKNWTKPILNGAYIQSSCSKCHFMDQGLPFTAELTGAPVFTKGRKIFMQNNCLGCHKLTGYKKPDRVAPSLTYTGDKINRDWLIKWLRNPKDYLPKTRMPRFDLSDKEIGYVADYLMSLDSVPGFRGHAGGFKNNSLVEEGENLFNTLGCPGCHKINGKGNDFGPGLSNIGGKVKSDWLYEFLKKPKSYDPKTIAPDFRMPEKEIPALAAYLMSLKKNEKPVPLTPSPDKRGRIFEGVEKGKKIVRDYGCTGCHEIETLPFQYNAPELDGIGDKRVDELVFNNLNDAEKTLTGWLEVKVREPGRFATDRIVTRMPDYNFNEEQTKALVVFLLSIKDKPVSLKYRKTLVDPDRAEMRGGKILEKYNCTGCHKISGKGVDIGPELTYEGKKSRPEWLFAFLKRPHKIRPEPILKAGMPDFNLSDEEVNTIIEYLSFISGESYPYDPEPKKEIYPEEIPSGEKLYQEVFACSGCHTVNGTGGEIGPDHTDIASRLKREWIEQWLKNPLAVKPGVRMPRFKFRDWEFEALTDYLMTLGQYRFVQVKGAD
;
A
#
# COMPACT_ATOMS: atom_id res chain seq x y z
N MET A 1 29.95 -84.02 -3.32
CA MET A 1 29.19 -83.77 -2.07
C MET A 1 27.70 -83.83 -2.37
N LYS A 2 26.95 -84.76 -1.76
CA LYS A 2 25.48 -84.76 -1.84
C LYS A 2 24.95 -83.79 -0.78
N LEU A 3 24.10 -82.85 -1.19
CA LEU A 3 23.40 -81.95 -0.27
C LEU A 3 22.53 -82.79 0.68
N THR A 4 22.57 -82.48 1.97
CA THR A 4 21.69 -83.11 2.95
C THR A 4 20.23 -82.73 2.69
N ARG A 5 19.29 -83.56 3.14
CA ARG A 5 17.84 -83.29 3.02
C ARG A 5 17.47 -81.91 3.59
N MET A 6 18.14 -81.50 4.67
CA MET A 6 17.95 -80.19 5.30
C MET A 6 18.46 -79.03 4.43
N GLN A 7 19.62 -79.19 3.76
CA GLN A 7 20.12 -78.21 2.80
C GLN A 7 19.24 -78.10 1.55
N LEU A 8 18.66 -79.21 1.08
CA LEU A 8 17.69 -79.21 -0.03
C LEU A 8 16.41 -78.44 0.33
N VAL A 9 15.86 -78.66 1.53
CA VAL A 9 14.68 -77.92 2.02
C VAL A 9 14.99 -76.45 2.19
N PHE A 10 16.14 -76.10 2.79
CA PHE A 10 16.57 -74.71 2.94
C PHE A 10 16.72 -74.01 1.58
N ASN A 11 17.40 -74.64 0.62
CA ASN A 11 17.55 -74.07 -0.72
C ASN A 11 16.21 -73.92 -1.44
N ALA A 12 15.28 -74.87 -1.28
CA ALA A 12 13.94 -74.76 -1.86
C ALA A 12 13.15 -73.58 -1.27
N VAL A 13 13.17 -73.41 0.06
CA VAL A 13 12.53 -72.27 0.74
C VAL A 13 13.19 -70.94 0.34
N PHE A 14 14.52 -70.89 0.26
CA PHE A 14 15.25 -69.70 -0.19
C PHE A 14 14.93 -69.33 -1.64
N CYS A 15 14.88 -70.31 -2.55
CA CYS A 15 14.48 -70.07 -3.94
C CYS A 15 13.02 -69.62 -4.05
N LEU A 16 12.09 -70.22 -3.30
CA LEU A 16 10.68 -69.82 -3.29
C LEU A 16 10.47 -68.42 -2.71
N THR A 17 11.21 -68.05 -1.67
CA THR A 17 11.17 -66.69 -1.10
C THR A 17 11.75 -65.65 -2.06
N LEU A 18 12.87 -65.96 -2.75
CA LEU A 18 13.40 -65.10 -3.81
C LEU A 18 12.44 -64.95 -4.99
N LEU A 19 11.81 -66.05 -5.42
CA LEU A 19 10.80 -66.00 -6.49
C LEU A 19 9.59 -65.17 -6.06
N GLY A 20 9.10 -65.36 -4.83
CA GLY A 20 8.03 -64.56 -4.25
C GLY A 20 8.38 -63.08 -4.18
N ALA A 21 9.59 -62.74 -3.75
CA ALA A 21 10.09 -61.36 -3.73
C ALA A 21 10.20 -60.76 -5.14
N ALA A 22 10.68 -61.53 -6.12
CA ALA A 22 10.78 -61.10 -7.51
C ALA A 22 9.40 -60.86 -8.13
N LEU A 23 8.44 -61.78 -7.92
CA LEU A 23 7.06 -61.63 -8.37
C LEU A 23 6.39 -60.43 -7.69
N TRP A 24 6.62 -60.23 -6.40
CA TRP A 24 6.13 -59.05 -5.69
C TRP A 24 6.74 -57.76 -6.22
N ALA A 25 8.05 -57.72 -6.49
CA ALA A 25 8.71 -56.55 -7.07
C ALA A 25 8.18 -56.22 -8.47
N LEU A 26 7.97 -57.24 -9.32
CA LEU A 26 7.35 -57.09 -10.64
C LEU A 26 5.92 -56.58 -10.54
N TYR A 27 5.12 -57.13 -9.61
CA TYR A 27 3.75 -56.66 -9.35
C TYR A 27 3.73 -55.22 -8.83
N ALA A 28 4.59 -54.89 -7.86
CA ALA A 28 4.70 -53.55 -7.27
C ALA A 28 5.15 -52.53 -8.31
N GLU A 29 6.04 -52.91 -9.24
CA GLU A 29 6.43 -52.07 -10.36
C GLU A 29 5.31 -51.96 -11.40
N TYR A 30 4.62 -53.05 -11.73
CA TYR A 30 3.48 -53.01 -12.65
C TYR A 30 2.35 -52.09 -12.15
N ASN A 31 2.03 -52.17 -10.85
CA ASN A 31 0.90 -51.48 -10.22
C ASN A 31 1.28 -50.23 -9.43
N ARG A 32 2.30 -49.48 -9.86
CA ARG A 32 2.66 -48.20 -9.23
C ARG A 32 1.46 -47.22 -9.28
N PRO A 33 1.14 -46.51 -8.18
CA PRO A 33 -0.03 -45.61 -8.10
C PRO A 33 -0.11 -44.57 -9.23
N TRP A 34 1.02 -43.95 -9.59
CA TRP A 34 1.07 -42.93 -10.65
C TRP A 34 0.64 -43.45 -12.04
N LYS A 35 0.81 -44.75 -12.32
CA LYS A 35 0.44 -45.36 -13.62
C LYS A 35 -1.08 -45.32 -13.86
N GLN A 36 -1.88 -45.36 -12.79
CA GLN A 36 -3.34 -45.29 -12.88
C GLN A 36 -3.79 -43.92 -13.38
N TYR A 37 -3.17 -42.83 -12.92
CA TYR A 37 -3.49 -41.48 -13.39
C TYR A 37 -3.21 -41.31 -14.89
N GLN A 38 -2.07 -41.82 -15.38
CA GLN A 38 -1.77 -41.77 -16.82
C GLN A 38 -2.74 -42.61 -17.65
N LYS A 39 -3.14 -43.80 -17.15
CA LYS A 39 -4.13 -44.65 -17.82
C LYS A 39 -5.47 -43.92 -17.96
N THR A 40 -5.94 -43.30 -16.87
CA THR A 40 -7.18 -42.52 -16.86
C THR A 40 -7.09 -41.33 -17.80
N PHE A 41 -6.03 -40.53 -17.70
CA PHE A 41 -5.87 -39.36 -18.56
C PHE A 41 -5.79 -39.73 -20.05
N ASN A 42 -5.02 -40.75 -20.42
CA ASN A 42 -4.93 -41.19 -21.83
C ASN A 42 -6.31 -41.57 -22.38
N ARG A 43 -7.16 -42.24 -21.59
CA ARG A 43 -8.54 -42.56 -21.98
C ARG A 43 -9.38 -41.29 -22.18
N MET A 44 -9.24 -40.31 -21.29
CA MET A 44 -9.95 -39.03 -21.39
C MET A 44 -9.50 -38.21 -22.60
N GLU A 45 -8.18 -38.11 -22.83
CA GLU A 45 -7.62 -37.37 -23.97
C GLU A 45 -7.97 -38.03 -25.31
N TYR A 46 -7.98 -39.37 -25.35
CA TYR A 46 -8.46 -40.09 -26.52
C TYR A 46 -9.93 -39.75 -26.79
N GLY A 47 -10.80 -39.87 -25.78
CA GLY A 47 -12.23 -39.58 -25.91
C GLY A 47 -12.51 -38.15 -26.35
N TYR A 48 -11.82 -37.17 -25.77
CA TYR A 48 -11.93 -35.76 -26.15
C TYR A 48 -11.49 -35.53 -27.60
N THR A 49 -10.30 -36.06 -27.97
CA THR A 49 -9.75 -35.91 -29.32
C THR A 49 -10.61 -36.62 -30.36
N ALA A 50 -11.17 -37.79 -30.02
CA ALA A 50 -12.03 -38.55 -30.91
C ALA A 50 -13.34 -37.83 -31.16
N LYS A 51 -13.93 -37.22 -30.12
CA LYS A 51 -15.13 -36.38 -30.26
C LYS A 51 -14.86 -35.18 -31.17
N LEU A 52 -13.74 -34.47 -30.96
CA LEU A 52 -13.36 -33.32 -31.79
C LEU A 52 -13.14 -33.73 -33.26
N TYR A 53 -12.47 -34.86 -33.50
CA TYR A 53 -12.28 -35.41 -34.84
C TYR A 53 -13.61 -35.75 -35.52
N GLN A 54 -14.53 -36.42 -34.82
CA GLN A 54 -15.86 -36.73 -35.34
C GLN A 54 -16.67 -35.46 -35.63
N THR A 55 -16.61 -34.45 -34.78
CA THR A 55 -17.29 -33.16 -35.01
C THR A 55 -16.75 -32.44 -36.24
N MET A 56 -15.43 -32.41 -36.44
CA MET A 56 -14.83 -31.83 -37.65
C MET A 56 -15.18 -32.60 -38.91
N LEU A 57 -15.25 -33.94 -38.87
CA LEU A 57 -15.68 -34.74 -40.02
C LEU A 57 -17.12 -34.46 -40.47
N LEU A 58 -17.99 -34.03 -39.55
CA LEU A 58 -19.40 -33.75 -39.83
C LEU A 58 -19.67 -32.30 -40.27
N GLN A 59 -18.69 -31.40 -40.18
CA GLN A 59 -18.81 -30.03 -40.70
C GLN A 59 -18.65 -30.02 -42.22
N LYS A 60 -19.67 -29.50 -42.94
CA LYS A 60 -19.73 -29.56 -44.40
C LYS A 60 -18.89 -28.51 -45.14
N ASP A 61 -18.54 -27.39 -44.50
CA ASP A 61 -17.82 -26.28 -45.13
C ASP A 61 -16.59 -25.85 -44.31
N GLY A 62 -15.44 -25.66 -44.99
CA GLY A 62 -14.26 -25.00 -44.43
C GLY A 62 -13.31 -25.86 -43.58
N VAL A 63 -13.46 -27.19 -43.55
CA VAL A 63 -12.58 -28.08 -42.76
C VAL A 63 -11.30 -28.40 -43.53
N SER A 64 -10.16 -28.02 -42.95
CA SER A 64 -8.83 -28.30 -43.51
C SER A 64 -8.49 -29.79 -43.37
N GLU A 65 -8.16 -30.47 -44.47
CA GLU A 65 -7.66 -31.87 -44.46
C GLU A 65 -6.44 -32.04 -43.54
N LYS A 66 -5.61 -31.01 -43.44
CA LYS A 66 -4.45 -30.95 -42.56
C LYS A 66 -4.85 -31.05 -41.08
N ASP A 67 -5.97 -30.44 -40.69
CA ASP A 67 -6.44 -30.44 -39.31
C ASP A 67 -7.02 -31.81 -38.93
N LEU A 68 -7.78 -32.44 -39.84
CA LEU A 68 -8.26 -33.81 -39.68
C LEU A 68 -7.10 -34.81 -39.57
N LEU A 69 -6.09 -34.69 -40.43
CA LEU A 69 -4.89 -35.52 -40.36
C LEU A 69 -4.14 -35.31 -39.04
N THR A 70 -4.05 -34.07 -38.56
CA THR A 70 -3.43 -33.73 -37.28
C THR A 70 -4.15 -34.41 -36.11
N LEU A 71 -5.49 -34.39 -36.09
CA LEU A 71 -6.28 -35.07 -35.06
C LEU A 71 -6.18 -36.60 -35.14
N LYS A 72 -6.19 -37.17 -36.35
CA LYS A 72 -6.00 -38.62 -36.56
C LYS A 72 -4.64 -39.10 -36.08
N ASN A 73 -3.58 -38.35 -36.40
CA ASN A 73 -2.23 -38.63 -35.90
C ASN A 73 -2.17 -38.52 -34.38
N LYS A 74 -2.82 -37.51 -33.79
CA LYS A 74 -2.91 -37.33 -32.34
C LYS A 74 -3.61 -38.52 -31.65
N LEU A 75 -4.69 -39.05 -32.23
CA LEU A 75 -5.38 -40.24 -31.70
C LEU A 75 -4.45 -41.47 -31.66
N SER A 76 -3.74 -41.74 -32.74
CA SER A 76 -2.75 -42.82 -32.80
C SER A 76 -1.64 -42.64 -31.76
N LEU A 77 -1.13 -41.41 -31.60
CA LEU A 77 -0.13 -41.08 -30.58
C LEU A 77 -0.64 -41.29 -29.15
N ILE A 78 -1.90 -40.98 -28.86
CA ILE A 78 -2.50 -41.20 -27.52
C ILE A 78 -2.66 -42.70 -27.26
N GLN A 79 -3.14 -43.46 -28.25
CA GLN A 79 -3.38 -44.90 -28.13
C GLN A 79 -2.08 -45.67 -27.86
N ASN A 80 -0.99 -45.28 -28.51
CA ASN A 80 0.32 -45.90 -28.36
C ASN A 80 1.18 -45.26 -27.25
N ARG A 81 0.62 -44.35 -26.44
CA ARG A 81 1.38 -43.62 -25.44
C ARG A 81 1.75 -44.52 -24.24
N GLY A 82 3.03 -44.89 -24.17
CA GLY A 82 3.59 -45.60 -23.02
C GLY A 82 3.52 -44.80 -21.71
N LYS A 83 3.35 -45.51 -20.60
CA LYS A 83 3.35 -44.96 -19.24
C LYS A 83 4.79 -44.73 -18.77
N LYS A 84 5.16 -43.49 -18.47
CA LYS A 84 6.51 -43.12 -18.02
C LYS A 84 6.49 -42.01 -17.00
N ILE A 85 7.47 -42.01 -16.10
CA ILE A 85 7.71 -40.88 -15.21
C ILE A 85 8.13 -39.68 -16.08
N LYS A 86 7.45 -38.56 -15.92
CA LYS A 86 7.84 -37.30 -16.55
C LYS A 86 8.59 -36.48 -15.52
N GLN A 87 9.88 -36.30 -15.73
CA GLN A 87 10.76 -35.55 -14.84
C GLN A 87 11.30 -34.31 -15.55
N LEU A 88 11.13 -33.16 -14.92
CA LEU A 88 11.79 -31.92 -15.27
C LEU A 88 12.92 -31.67 -14.27
N TRP A 89 14.11 -31.41 -14.78
CA TRP A 89 15.26 -31.05 -13.97
C TRP A 89 15.56 -29.57 -14.14
N LEU A 90 15.18 -28.76 -13.16
CA LEU A 90 15.27 -27.31 -13.18
C LEU A 90 16.60 -26.88 -12.56
N ARG A 91 17.71 -27.12 -13.27
CA ARG A 91 19.08 -26.93 -12.76
C ARG A 91 19.28 -25.58 -12.08
N ASP A 92 18.83 -24.50 -12.74
CA ASP A 92 19.03 -23.13 -12.25
C ASP A 92 18.16 -22.75 -11.05
N LEU A 93 17.12 -23.54 -10.78
CA LEU A 93 16.23 -23.38 -9.64
C LEU A 93 16.53 -24.41 -8.55
N GLY A 94 17.43 -25.36 -8.80
CA GLY A 94 17.84 -26.40 -7.86
C GLY A 94 16.77 -27.43 -7.53
N GLU A 95 15.77 -27.62 -8.41
CA GLU A 95 14.59 -28.43 -8.12
C GLU A 95 14.33 -29.51 -9.17
N THR A 96 13.81 -30.66 -8.74
CA THR A 96 13.30 -31.72 -9.61
C THR A 96 11.78 -31.76 -9.51
N ASP A 97 11.09 -31.73 -10.65
CA ASP A 97 9.64 -31.78 -10.71
C ASP A 97 9.13 -33.00 -11.48
N ARG A 98 8.30 -33.82 -10.84
CA ARG A 98 7.62 -34.97 -11.46
C ARG A 98 6.09 -34.83 -11.43
N CYS A 99 5.55 -33.66 -11.10
CA CYS A 99 4.11 -33.43 -10.90
C CYS A 99 3.30 -33.76 -12.16
N ILE A 100 3.82 -33.41 -13.34
CA ILE A 100 3.20 -33.72 -14.63
C ILE A 100 3.18 -35.22 -14.99
N THR A 101 3.76 -36.08 -14.15
CA THR A 101 3.56 -37.54 -14.23
C THR A 101 2.09 -37.88 -14.00
N CYS A 102 1.44 -37.24 -13.03
CA CYS A 102 0.02 -37.42 -12.71
C CYS A 102 -0.85 -36.29 -13.28
N HIS A 103 -0.37 -35.04 -13.27
CA HIS A 103 -1.07 -33.84 -13.73
C HIS A 103 -0.87 -33.59 -15.24
N GLN A 104 -1.22 -34.57 -16.07
CA GLN A 104 -0.90 -34.54 -17.51
C GLN A 104 -1.69 -33.50 -18.31
N ALA A 105 -2.81 -33.02 -17.78
CA ALA A 105 -3.70 -32.06 -18.41
C ALA A 105 -3.29 -30.59 -18.22
N VAL A 106 -2.28 -30.33 -17.39
CA VAL A 106 -2.00 -28.98 -16.84
C VAL A 106 -1.89 -27.88 -17.91
N ASN A 107 -1.38 -28.19 -19.10
CA ASN A 107 -1.25 -27.27 -20.24
C ASN A 107 -2.07 -27.70 -21.46
N LYS A 108 -3.13 -28.50 -21.27
CA LYS A 108 -3.96 -29.04 -22.35
C LYS A 108 -5.29 -28.30 -22.44
N PRO A 109 -5.61 -27.64 -23.56
CA PRO A 109 -6.93 -27.04 -23.73
C PRO A 109 -8.01 -28.12 -23.81
N GLY A 110 -9.21 -27.83 -23.30
CA GLY A 110 -10.37 -28.72 -23.30
C GLY A 110 -10.57 -29.53 -22.01
N PHE A 111 -9.73 -29.33 -20.99
CA PHE A 111 -9.82 -29.99 -19.68
C PHE A 111 -10.06 -29.01 -18.52
N GLU A 112 -10.48 -27.78 -18.82
CA GLU A 112 -10.63 -26.70 -17.84
C GLU A 112 -11.68 -27.02 -16.77
N ASN A 113 -12.74 -27.74 -17.16
CA ASN A 113 -13.89 -28.05 -16.31
C ASN A 113 -13.85 -29.47 -15.70
N ILE A 114 -12.72 -30.16 -15.80
CA ILE A 114 -12.54 -31.52 -15.25
C ILE A 114 -12.04 -31.45 -13.80
N SER A 115 -12.28 -32.48 -12.98
CA SER A 115 -11.74 -32.54 -11.62
C SER A 115 -10.21 -32.75 -11.59
N HIS A 116 -9.56 -32.28 -10.51
CA HIS A 116 -8.15 -32.61 -10.28
C HIS A 116 -7.96 -34.14 -10.17
N PRO A 117 -6.84 -34.70 -10.67
CA PRO A 117 -5.65 -34.03 -11.20
C PRO A 117 -5.68 -33.77 -12.73
N PHE A 118 -6.79 -34.06 -13.41
CA PHE A 118 -6.89 -33.98 -14.88
C PHE A 118 -7.40 -32.63 -15.40
N ARG A 119 -7.36 -31.59 -14.56
CA ARG A 119 -7.78 -30.23 -14.89
C ARG A 119 -6.64 -29.46 -15.57
N THR A 120 -6.98 -28.65 -16.57
CA THR A 120 -6.09 -27.62 -17.13
C THR A 120 -5.79 -26.55 -16.09
N HIS A 121 -4.59 -25.97 -16.12
CA HIS A 121 -4.23 -24.87 -15.22
C HIS A 121 -5.20 -23.69 -15.39
N SER A 122 -5.64 -23.13 -14.28
CA SER A 122 -6.54 -21.97 -14.26
C SER A 122 -5.82 -20.69 -14.69
N GLY A 123 -6.52 -19.77 -15.35
CA GLY A 123 -5.95 -18.50 -15.80
C GLY A 123 -4.87 -18.68 -16.88
N ASP A 124 -4.12 -17.64 -17.16
CA ASP A 124 -3.13 -17.60 -18.24
C ASP A 124 -1.68 -17.56 -17.75
N TYR A 125 -1.43 -17.85 -16.48
CA TYR A 125 -0.11 -17.83 -15.85
C TYR A 125 0.95 -18.61 -16.65
N LEU A 126 0.59 -19.78 -17.18
CA LEU A 126 1.50 -20.64 -17.94
C LEU A 126 1.88 -20.08 -19.31
N LYS A 127 1.18 -19.07 -19.85
CA LYS A 127 1.61 -18.35 -21.06
C LYS A 127 2.94 -17.65 -20.83
N HIS A 128 3.13 -17.09 -19.62
CA HIS A 128 4.35 -16.41 -19.22
C HIS A 128 5.28 -17.29 -18.37
N HIS A 129 4.75 -18.37 -17.78
CA HIS A 129 5.47 -19.30 -16.91
C HIS A 129 5.31 -20.75 -17.40
N PRO A 130 5.85 -21.12 -18.57
CA PRO A 130 5.70 -22.49 -19.09
C PRO A 130 6.31 -23.51 -18.12
N VAL A 131 5.59 -24.63 -17.91
CA VAL A 131 5.95 -25.68 -16.93
C VAL A 131 7.33 -26.27 -17.24
N GLU A 132 7.71 -26.35 -18.50
CA GLU A 132 9.00 -26.86 -18.95
C GLU A 132 10.18 -26.01 -18.44
N ARG A 133 9.94 -24.72 -18.17
CA ARG A 133 10.96 -23.76 -17.70
C ARG A 133 10.91 -23.53 -16.19
N PHE A 134 9.73 -23.57 -15.59
CA PHE A 134 9.52 -23.22 -14.17
C PHE A 134 9.12 -24.41 -13.29
N GLY A 135 8.63 -25.50 -13.86
CA GLY A 135 7.98 -26.58 -13.12
C GLY A 135 6.73 -26.13 -12.35
N CYS A 136 6.17 -27.06 -11.58
CA CYS A 136 5.05 -26.84 -10.68
C CYS A 136 5.53 -26.50 -9.25
N VAL A 137 6.59 -27.16 -8.77
CA VAL A 137 7.10 -27.00 -7.40
C VAL A 137 7.58 -25.59 -7.07
N ILE A 138 7.99 -24.81 -8.07
CA ILE A 138 8.43 -23.43 -7.85
C ILE A 138 7.27 -22.55 -7.38
N CYS A 139 6.06 -22.79 -7.92
CA CYS A 139 4.85 -22.05 -7.56
C CYS A 139 4.13 -22.70 -6.39
N HIS A 140 3.95 -24.02 -6.44
CA HIS A 140 3.09 -24.78 -5.54
C HIS A 140 3.82 -25.41 -4.35
N GLU A 141 5.16 -25.39 -4.31
CA GLU A 141 5.95 -26.22 -3.39
C GLU A 141 5.58 -27.71 -3.51
N GLY A 142 5.67 -28.47 -2.43
CA GLY A 142 5.56 -29.94 -2.46
C GLY A 142 6.88 -30.66 -2.71
N GLN A 143 6.79 -31.98 -2.83
CA GLN A 143 7.93 -32.88 -3.01
C GLN A 143 8.00 -33.36 -4.46
N GLY A 144 8.68 -32.59 -5.32
CA GLY A 144 8.69 -32.83 -6.76
C GLY A 144 9.33 -34.16 -7.19
N VAL A 145 10.15 -34.79 -6.35
CA VAL A 145 10.70 -36.13 -6.62
C VAL A 145 9.75 -37.27 -6.31
N ALA A 146 8.70 -37.03 -5.52
CA ALA A 146 7.80 -38.08 -5.06
C ALA A 146 6.82 -38.55 -6.15
N LEU A 147 6.38 -39.80 -6.04
CA LEU A 147 5.47 -40.46 -7.00
C LEU A 147 4.18 -40.99 -6.36
N THR A 148 3.92 -40.59 -5.12
CA THR A 148 2.67 -40.90 -4.41
C THR A 148 2.05 -39.60 -3.91
N VAL A 149 0.72 -39.53 -3.87
CA VAL A 149 -0.01 -38.32 -3.46
C VAL A 149 0.42 -37.85 -2.07
N LYS A 150 0.46 -38.77 -1.10
CA LYS A 150 0.84 -38.46 0.28
C LYS A 150 2.24 -37.84 0.37
N ALA A 151 3.22 -38.42 -0.31
CA ALA A 151 4.60 -37.93 -0.27
C ALA A 151 4.79 -36.66 -1.08
N ALA A 152 4.11 -36.51 -2.23
CA ALA A 152 4.23 -35.34 -3.10
C ALA A 152 3.59 -34.08 -2.51
N HIS A 153 2.43 -34.23 -1.86
CA HIS A 153 1.61 -33.09 -1.43
C HIS A 153 1.73 -32.75 0.05
N GLY A 154 2.03 -33.74 0.89
CA GLY A 154 1.98 -33.62 2.35
C GLY A 154 3.34 -33.41 3.01
N TYR A 155 3.29 -33.27 4.32
CA TYR A 155 4.49 -33.24 5.16
C TYR A 155 5.17 -34.61 5.17
N THR A 156 6.48 -34.59 4.90
CA THR A 156 7.32 -35.77 5.10
C THR A 156 8.42 -35.43 6.09
N LYS A 157 8.81 -36.39 6.93
CA LYS A 157 9.76 -36.17 8.04
C LYS A 157 11.07 -35.48 7.61
N ASN A 158 11.52 -35.75 6.38
CA ASN A 158 12.79 -35.24 5.86
C ASN A 158 12.62 -34.10 4.83
N TRP A 159 11.39 -33.83 4.39
CA TRP A 159 11.09 -32.76 3.45
C TRP A 159 9.80 -32.07 3.88
N THR A 160 9.96 -30.87 4.44
CA THR A 160 8.93 -30.16 5.21
C THR A 160 8.12 -29.16 4.37
N LYS A 161 8.18 -29.24 3.04
CA LYS A 161 7.47 -28.35 2.11
C LYS A 161 6.21 -29.04 1.59
N PRO A 162 5.05 -28.92 2.25
CA PRO A 162 3.80 -29.40 1.66
C PRO A 162 3.46 -28.56 0.41
N ILE A 163 2.45 -28.98 -0.35
CA ILE A 163 1.91 -28.12 -1.40
C ILE A 163 1.20 -26.91 -0.77
N LEU A 164 1.53 -25.73 -1.27
CA LEU A 164 0.78 -24.50 -1.06
C LEU A 164 -0.55 -24.58 -1.82
N ASN A 165 -1.65 -24.30 -1.11
CA ASN A 165 -2.99 -24.34 -1.66
C ASN A 165 -3.64 -22.94 -1.67
N GLY A 166 -4.55 -22.72 -2.61
CA GLY A 166 -5.33 -21.48 -2.69
C GLY A 166 -4.45 -20.22 -2.69
N ALA A 167 -4.71 -19.29 -1.78
CA ALA A 167 -3.99 -18.02 -1.74
C ALA A 167 -2.51 -18.14 -1.38
N TYR A 168 -2.09 -19.18 -0.62
CA TYR A 168 -0.69 -19.33 -0.19
C TYR A 168 0.26 -19.52 -1.37
N ILE A 169 -0.22 -20.02 -2.51
CA ILE A 169 0.56 -20.14 -3.76
C ILE A 169 1.18 -18.78 -4.15
N GLN A 170 0.48 -17.68 -3.88
CA GLN A 170 0.96 -16.33 -4.22
C GLN A 170 2.24 -15.93 -3.48
N SER A 171 2.58 -16.60 -2.36
CA SER A 171 3.85 -16.40 -1.66
C SER A 171 5.07 -16.76 -2.54
N SER A 172 4.90 -17.67 -3.50
CA SER A 172 5.97 -18.06 -4.42
C SER A 172 6.24 -17.02 -5.52
N CYS A 173 5.32 -16.08 -5.76
CA CYS A 173 5.49 -15.09 -6.83
C CYS A 173 6.70 -14.17 -6.57
N SER A 174 6.95 -13.82 -5.30
CA SER A 174 8.06 -12.95 -4.90
C SER A 174 9.44 -13.54 -5.19
N LYS A 175 9.55 -14.87 -5.37
CA LYS A 175 10.79 -15.55 -5.73
C LYS A 175 11.43 -14.92 -6.97
N CYS A 176 10.60 -14.53 -7.94
CA CYS A 176 11.01 -13.94 -9.22
C CYS A 176 10.57 -12.47 -9.37
N HIS A 177 9.39 -12.11 -8.87
CA HIS A 177 8.83 -10.76 -8.95
C HIS A 177 9.21 -9.97 -7.70
N PHE A 178 10.43 -9.42 -7.69
CA PHE A 178 10.93 -8.62 -6.59
C PHE A 178 10.13 -7.33 -6.48
N MET A 179 9.28 -7.25 -5.46
CA MET A 179 8.65 -6.01 -5.05
C MET A 179 9.59 -5.27 -4.11
N ASP A 180 10.45 -4.44 -4.67
CA ASP A 180 11.42 -3.66 -3.89
C ASP A 180 10.74 -2.58 -3.01
N GLN A 181 11.57 -1.90 -2.23
CA GLN A 181 11.15 -0.84 -1.32
C GLN A 181 10.71 0.46 -2.02
N GLY A 182 11.11 0.65 -3.27
CA GLY A 182 10.80 1.82 -4.08
C GLY A 182 9.33 1.87 -4.47
N LEU A 183 8.64 0.73 -4.45
CA LEU A 183 7.23 0.64 -4.82
C LEU A 183 6.31 1.29 -3.78
N PRO A 184 5.31 2.08 -4.19
CA PRO A 184 4.29 2.60 -3.31
C PRO A 184 3.50 1.43 -2.69
N PHE A 185 2.85 1.70 -1.57
CA PHE A 185 1.94 0.74 -0.93
C PHE A 185 0.74 0.37 -1.83
N THR A 186 0.46 1.17 -2.87
CA THR A 186 -0.53 0.89 -3.93
C THR A 186 -0.01 -0.01 -5.04
N ALA A 187 1.29 -0.29 -5.10
CA ALA A 187 1.81 -1.17 -6.14
C ALA A 187 1.23 -2.57 -5.93
N GLU A 188 0.48 -3.03 -6.93
CA GLU A 188 -0.15 -4.34 -6.92
C GLU A 188 0.58 -5.28 -7.86
N LEU A 189 0.85 -6.49 -7.38
CA LEU A 189 1.30 -7.56 -8.26
C LEU A 189 0.07 -8.19 -8.91
N THR A 190 -0.17 -7.87 -10.19
CA THR A 190 -1.25 -8.48 -10.97
C THR A 190 -1.17 -10.00 -10.91
N GLY A 191 -2.27 -10.65 -10.51
CA GLY A 191 -2.33 -12.11 -10.28
C GLY A 191 -1.95 -12.57 -8.87
N ALA A 192 -1.47 -11.67 -8.00
CA ALA A 192 -1.13 -11.95 -6.60
C ALA A 192 -1.72 -10.92 -5.60
N PRO A 193 -3.07 -10.74 -5.59
CA PRO A 193 -3.72 -9.72 -4.75
C PRO A 193 -3.61 -10.01 -3.24
N VAL A 194 -3.59 -11.28 -2.82
CA VAL A 194 -3.49 -11.66 -1.41
C VAL A 194 -2.08 -11.43 -0.88
N PHE A 195 -1.06 -11.76 -1.69
CA PHE A 195 0.34 -11.40 -1.39
C PHE A 195 0.51 -9.88 -1.25
N THR A 196 -0.02 -9.12 -2.21
CA THR A 196 0.00 -7.65 -2.19
C THR A 196 -0.66 -7.09 -0.94
N LYS A 197 -1.84 -7.61 -0.58
CA LYS A 197 -2.55 -7.24 0.65
C LYS A 197 -1.71 -7.54 1.90
N GLY A 198 -1.06 -8.70 1.94
CA GLY A 198 -0.17 -9.10 3.03
C GLY A 198 1.01 -8.14 3.21
N ARG A 199 1.72 -7.82 2.12
CA ARG A 199 2.80 -6.83 2.12
C ARG A 199 2.32 -5.49 2.64
N LYS A 200 1.15 -5.03 2.19
CA LYS A 200 0.55 -3.76 2.64
C LYS A 200 0.27 -3.78 4.15
N ILE A 201 -0.32 -4.85 4.67
CA ILE A 201 -0.56 -5.03 6.12
C ILE A 201 0.76 -4.98 6.89
N PHE A 202 1.77 -5.71 6.45
CA PHE A 202 3.10 -5.76 7.07
C PHE A 202 3.73 -4.37 7.18
N MET A 203 3.71 -3.61 6.07
CA MET A 203 4.28 -2.26 6.02
C MET A 203 3.45 -1.25 6.83
N GLN A 204 2.12 -1.30 6.71
CA GLN A 204 1.23 -0.33 7.36
C GLN A 204 1.19 -0.46 8.88
N ASN A 205 1.35 -1.67 9.41
CA ASN A 205 1.41 -1.96 10.84
C ASN A 205 2.84 -1.90 11.41
N ASN A 206 3.80 -1.45 10.60
CA ASN A 206 5.20 -1.26 10.96
C ASN A 206 5.85 -2.49 11.62
N CYS A 207 5.66 -3.67 11.05
CA CYS A 207 6.31 -4.89 11.55
C CYS A 207 7.86 -4.73 11.58
N LEU A 208 8.41 -3.94 10.65
CA LEU A 208 9.83 -3.54 10.60
C LEU A 208 10.29 -2.66 11.77
N GLY A 209 9.36 -2.17 12.60
CA GLY A 209 9.66 -1.46 13.83
C GLY A 209 10.18 -2.37 14.94
N CYS A 210 9.86 -3.66 14.89
CA CYS A 210 10.34 -4.62 15.89
C CYS A 210 11.21 -5.72 15.26
N HIS A 211 10.88 -6.10 14.02
CA HIS A 211 11.56 -7.15 13.28
C HIS A 211 12.53 -6.58 12.25
N LYS A 212 13.74 -7.13 12.18
CA LYS A 212 14.66 -6.85 11.08
C LYS A 212 14.38 -7.78 9.90
N LEU A 213 14.53 -7.26 8.68
CA LEU A 213 14.36 -8.00 7.44
C LEU A 213 15.30 -7.42 6.36
N THR A 214 16.14 -8.26 5.78
CA THR A 214 17.15 -7.82 4.81
C THR A 214 16.51 -7.30 3.53
N GLY A 215 17.04 -6.19 2.99
CA GLY A 215 16.46 -5.50 1.83
C GLY A 215 15.20 -4.69 2.17
N TYR A 216 14.77 -4.70 3.43
CA TYR A 216 13.72 -3.84 3.95
C TYR A 216 14.29 -2.83 4.97
N LYS A 217 13.69 -1.66 5.04
CA LYS A 217 14.04 -0.52 5.89
C LYS A 217 12.77 -0.10 6.62
N LYS A 218 12.89 0.05 7.93
CA LYS A 218 11.85 0.64 8.76
C LYS A 218 11.52 2.03 8.19
N PRO A 219 10.24 2.39 8.01
CA PRO A 219 9.88 3.76 7.69
C PRO A 219 10.38 4.72 8.79
N ASP A 220 10.79 5.92 8.39
CA ASP A 220 11.37 6.92 9.31
C ASP A 220 10.40 7.27 10.44
N ARG A 221 9.12 7.44 10.11
CA ARG A 221 8.06 7.68 11.09
C ARG A 221 6.74 7.05 10.68
N VAL A 222 6.18 6.22 11.57
CA VAL A 222 4.86 5.60 11.39
C VAL A 222 3.85 6.01 12.46
N ALA A 223 4.32 6.54 13.58
CA ALA A 223 3.50 6.99 14.69
C ALA A 223 3.98 8.36 15.17
N PRO A 224 3.14 9.12 15.91
CA PRO A 224 3.53 10.42 16.44
C PRO A 224 4.75 10.32 17.37
N SER A 225 5.57 11.37 17.40
CA SER A 225 6.58 11.50 18.46
C SER A 225 5.92 11.50 19.83
N LEU A 226 6.56 10.83 20.79
CA LEU A 226 6.17 10.85 22.20
C LEU A 226 7.10 11.73 23.05
N THR A 227 8.12 12.37 22.45
CA THR A 227 9.13 13.20 23.13
C THR A 227 8.54 14.28 24.05
N TYR A 228 7.35 14.79 23.76
CA TYR A 228 6.69 15.86 24.51
C TYR A 228 5.25 15.48 24.93
N THR A 229 5.01 14.19 25.17
CA THR A 229 3.67 13.68 25.48
C THR A 229 3.06 14.37 26.70
N GLY A 230 3.87 14.69 27.71
CA GLY A 230 3.47 15.34 28.95
C GLY A 230 2.86 16.72 28.73
N ASP A 231 3.31 17.49 27.73
CA ASP A 231 2.74 18.80 27.41
C ASP A 231 1.42 18.70 26.65
N LYS A 232 1.27 17.66 25.84
CA LYS A 232 0.15 17.52 24.90
C LYS A 232 -1.07 16.83 25.49
N ILE A 233 -0.86 15.70 26.18
CA ILE A 233 -1.92 14.71 26.42
C ILE A 233 -2.41 14.76 27.87
N ASN A 234 -3.71 14.56 28.07
CA ASN A 234 -4.28 14.34 29.40
C ASN A 234 -3.94 12.91 29.88
N ARG A 235 -3.40 12.77 31.11
CA ARG A 235 -2.99 11.46 31.66
C ARG A 235 -4.09 10.41 31.65
N ASP A 236 -5.33 10.79 31.98
CA ASP A 236 -6.48 9.87 31.99
C ASP A 236 -6.79 9.33 30.60
N TRP A 237 -6.65 10.18 29.57
CA TRP A 237 -6.79 9.74 28.18
C TRP A 237 -5.66 8.77 27.81
N LEU A 238 -4.42 9.05 28.22
CA LEU A 238 -3.27 8.19 27.95
C LEU A 238 -3.45 6.79 28.53
N ILE A 239 -3.96 6.67 29.76
CA ILE A 239 -4.24 5.37 30.39
C ILE A 239 -5.28 4.59 29.59
N LYS A 240 -6.40 5.23 29.19
CA LYS A 240 -7.42 4.59 28.34
C LYS A 240 -6.83 4.13 27.01
N TRP A 241 -6.01 4.98 26.38
CA TRP A 241 -5.36 4.69 25.12
C TRP A 241 -4.42 3.49 25.23
N LEU A 242 -3.58 3.43 26.27
CA LEU A 242 -2.65 2.31 26.48
C LEU A 242 -3.37 0.99 26.78
N ARG A 243 -4.53 1.04 27.46
CA ARG A 243 -5.33 -0.15 27.77
C ARG A 243 -5.95 -0.78 26.53
N ASN A 244 -6.60 0.03 25.69
CA ASN A 244 -7.18 -0.44 24.43
C ASN A 244 -7.37 0.72 23.42
N PRO A 245 -6.41 0.96 22.51
CA PRO A 245 -6.47 2.06 21.55
C PRO A 245 -7.72 2.05 20.64
N LYS A 246 -8.24 0.86 20.31
CA LYS A 246 -9.38 0.69 19.39
C LYS A 246 -10.70 1.21 19.96
N ASP A 247 -10.82 1.33 21.29
CA ASP A 247 -12.02 1.90 21.94
C ASP A 247 -12.16 3.40 21.64
N TYR A 248 -11.03 4.10 21.50
CA TYR A 248 -11.02 5.51 21.11
C TYR A 248 -11.00 5.70 19.59
N LEU A 249 -10.15 4.95 18.88
CA LEU A 249 -10.01 5.03 17.42
C LEU A 249 -10.07 3.63 16.79
N PRO A 250 -11.25 3.17 16.31
CA PRO A 250 -11.43 1.80 15.82
C PRO A 250 -10.47 1.37 14.69
N LYS A 251 -10.07 2.32 13.83
CA LYS A 251 -9.13 2.09 12.71
C LYS A 251 -7.66 2.31 13.09
N THR A 252 -7.33 2.51 14.37
CA THR A 252 -5.95 2.74 14.80
C THR A 252 -5.05 1.55 14.47
N ARG A 253 -3.80 1.85 14.13
CA ARG A 253 -2.74 0.84 13.93
C ARG A 253 -1.90 0.62 15.18
N MET A 254 -2.12 1.39 16.25
CA MET A 254 -1.51 1.13 17.54
C MET A 254 -2.09 -0.18 18.09
N PRO A 255 -1.28 -1.22 18.27
CA PRO A 255 -1.78 -2.51 18.72
C PRO A 255 -2.02 -2.50 20.23
N ARG A 256 -2.71 -3.52 20.73
CA ARG A 256 -2.90 -3.74 22.16
C ARG A 256 -1.70 -4.48 22.73
N PHE A 257 -1.07 -3.90 23.74
CA PHE A 257 0.00 -4.53 24.49
C PHE A 257 -0.60 -5.23 25.71
N ASP A 258 -0.11 -6.43 26.02
CA ASP A 258 -0.55 -7.22 27.16
C ASP A 258 0.14 -6.71 28.45
N LEU A 259 -0.29 -5.53 28.91
CA LEU A 259 0.20 -4.84 30.10
C LEU A 259 -0.86 -4.88 31.20
N SER A 260 -0.44 -5.13 32.43
CA SER A 260 -1.28 -4.96 33.61
C SER A 260 -1.61 -3.48 33.87
N ASP A 261 -2.68 -3.20 34.63
CA ASP A 261 -3.05 -1.83 35.01
C ASP A 261 -1.93 -1.07 35.72
N LYS A 262 -1.10 -1.77 36.49
CA LYS A 262 0.08 -1.21 37.16
C LYS A 262 1.17 -0.81 36.16
N GLU A 263 1.45 -1.67 35.19
CA GLU A 263 2.42 -1.38 34.11
C GLU A 263 1.96 -0.23 33.22
N ILE A 264 0.66 -0.17 32.88
CA ILE A 264 0.06 0.97 32.18
C ILE A 264 0.28 2.26 32.97
N GLY A 265 0.10 2.23 34.30
CA GLY A 265 0.40 3.36 35.18
C GLY A 265 1.86 3.84 35.07
N TYR A 266 2.82 2.92 35.10
CA TYR A 266 4.25 3.25 34.96
C TYR A 266 4.60 3.83 33.59
N VAL A 267 4.07 3.24 32.50
CA VAL A 267 4.26 3.78 31.15
C VAL A 267 3.68 5.19 31.05
N ALA A 268 2.49 5.41 31.62
CA ALA A 268 1.89 6.74 31.66
C ALA A 268 2.75 7.73 32.45
N ASP A 269 3.30 7.35 33.61
CA ASP A 269 4.16 8.23 34.41
C ASP A 269 5.43 8.64 33.64
N TYR A 270 6.09 7.70 32.95
CA TYR A 270 7.23 8.03 32.09
C TYR A 270 6.86 8.96 30.95
N LEU A 271 5.80 8.66 30.20
CA LEU A 271 5.39 9.51 29.07
C LEU A 271 4.92 10.89 29.52
N MET A 272 4.30 10.99 30.70
CA MET A 272 3.90 12.27 31.28
C MET A 272 5.09 13.08 31.81
N SER A 273 6.21 12.45 32.17
CA SER A 273 7.46 13.14 32.52
C SER A 273 8.24 13.63 31.30
N LEU A 274 7.78 13.32 30.09
CA LEU A 274 8.29 13.88 28.84
C LEU A 274 7.55 15.19 28.55
N ASP A 275 7.86 16.22 29.33
CA ASP A 275 7.31 17.57 29.25
C ASP A 275 8.43 18.60 28.95
N SER A 276 8.08 19.87 28.77
CA SER A 276 8.99 20.99 28.48
C SER A 276 9.42 21.16 27.02
N VAL A 277 8.47 21.24 26.08
CA VAL A 277 8.72 21.77 24.72
C VAL A 277 9.45 23.12 24.80
N PRO A 278 10.64 23.28 24.19
CA PRO A 278 11.37 24.55 24.21
C PRO A 278 10.53 25.72 23.68
N GLY A 279 10.39 26.78 24.48
CA GLY A 279 9.65 27.99 24.10
C GLY A 279 8.13 27.93 24.32
N PHE A 280 7.60 26.83 24.84
CA PHE A 280 6.19 26.71 25.22
C PHE A 280 5.88 27.55 26.47
N ARG A 281 4.97 28.53 26.35
CA ARG A 281 4.60 29.44 27.46
C ARG A 281 3.20 29.18 28.03
N GLY A 282 2.41 28.36 27.35
CA GLY A 282 1.01 28.10 27.65
C GLY A 282 0.10 29.34 27.46
N HIS A 283 -1.20 29.10 27.41
CA HIS A 283 -2.20 30.17 27.28
C HIS A 283 -3.07 30.25 28.54
N ALA A 284 -2.91 31.32 29.32
CA ALA A 284 -3.65 31.51 30.58
C ALA A 284 -5.14 31.89 30.40
N GLY A 285 -5.66 31.94 29.18
CA GLY A 285 -7.04 32.34 28.88
C GLY A 285 -8.02 31.17 28.86
N GLY A 286 -9.12 31.30 29.60
CA GLY A 286 -10.18 30.29 29.64
C GLY A 286 -10.95 30.19 28.32
N PHE A 287 -11.04 28.98 27.77
CA PHE A 287 -11.74 28.67 26.51
C PHE A 287 -13.28 28.53 26.65
N LYS A 288 -13.88 29.17 27.67
CA LYS A 288 -15.30 28.96 28.06
C LYS A 288 -16.20 30.14 27.68
N ASN A 289 -16.17 30.57 26.43
CA ASN A 289 -17.06 31.61 25.91
C ASN A 289 -17.82 31.08 24.69
N ASN A 290 -19.16 31.08 24.74
CA ASN A 290 -20.01 30.56 23.66
C ASN A 290 -19.82 31.33 22.34
N SER A 291 -19.59 32.64 22.39
CA SER A 291 -19.34 33.45 21.17
C SER A 291 -18.03 33.05 20.48
N LEU A 292 -16.98 32.71 21.25
CA LEU A 292 -15.71 32.22 20.69
C LEU A 292 -15.87 30.83 20.07
N VAL A 293 -16.75 29.99 20.62
CA VAL A 293 -17.01 28.64 20.08
C VAL A 293 -17.67 28.73 18.70
N GLU A 294 -18.65 29.62 18.52
CA GLU A 294 -19.32 29.84 17.24
C GLU A 294 -18.37 30.42 16.19
N GLU A 295 -17.57 31.43 16.55
CA GLU A 295 -16.53 31.98 15.68
C GLU A 295 -15.51 30.91 15.26
N GLY A 296 -15.06 30.08 16.23
CA GLY A 296 -14.14 28.98 15.99
C GLY A 296 -14.71 27.90 15.05
N GLU A 297 -16.01 27.62 15.13
CA GLU A 297 -16.67 26.69 14.21
C GLU A 297 -16.69 27.23 12.78
N ASN A 298 -16.94 28.52 12.59
CA ASN A 298 -16.89 29.14 11.26
C ASN A 298 -15.46 29.11 10.68
N LEU A 299 -14.45 29.42 11.50
CA LEU A 299 -13.04 29.31 11.12
C LEU A 299 -12.68 27.88 10.71
N PHE A 300 -13.09 26.87 11.48
CA PHE A 300 -12.84 25.47 11.16
C PHE A 300 -13.32 25.09 9.75
N ASN A 301 -14.48 25.60 9.33
CA ASN A 301 -15.04 25.32 8.01
C ASN A 301 -14.32 26.08 6.88
N THR A 302 -14.09 27.39 7.06
CA THR A 302 -13.49 28.26 6.03
C THR A 302 -12.01 27.99 5.77
N LEU A 303 -11.30 27.49 6.78
CA LEU A 303 -9.90 27.05 6.65
C LEU A 303 -9.77 25.66 6.00
N GLY A 304 -10.87 25.00 5.70
CA GLY A 304 -10.87 23.68 5.05
C GLY A 304 -10.45 22.53 5.98
N CYS A 305 -10.51 22.71 7.31
CA CYS A 305 -10.19 21.65 8.26
C CYS A 305 -10.99 20.34 8.02
N PRO A 306 -12.28 20.36 7.61
CA PRO A 306 -13.03 19.16 7.23
C PRO A 306 -12.40 18.31 6.11
N GLY A 307 -11.53 18.89 5.27
CA GLY A 307 -10.81 18.17 4.21
C GLY A 307 -9.80 17.15 4.75
N CYS A 308 -9.37 17.31 6.01
CA CYS A 308 -8.51 16.35 6.70
C CYS A 308 -9.14 15.76 7.96
N HIS A 309 -9.94 16.53 8.70
CA HIS A 309 -10.41 16.14 10.03
C HIS A 309 -11.90 15.78 10.04
N LYS A 310 -12.22 14.72 10.78
CA LYS A 310 -13.59 14.27 11.03
C LYS A 310 -14.11 14.74 12.37
N ILE A 311 -15.30 15.35 12.40
CA ILE A 311 -16.07 15.68 13.61
C ILE A 311 -17.45 15.04 13.50
N ASN A 312 -17.83 14.26 14.51
CA ASN A 312 -19.13 13.58 14.60
C ASN A 312 -19.55 12.83 13.31
N GLY A 313 -18.57 12.18 12.66
CA GLY A 313 -18.79 11.42 11.42
C GLY A 313 -18.67 12.24 10.13
N LYS A 314 -18.70 13.57 10.21
CA LYS A 314 -18.60 14.50 9.06
C LYS A 314 -17.14 14.91 8.82
N GLY A 315 -16.73 15.01 7.56
CA GLY A 315 -15.36 15.32 7.14
C GLY A 315 -14.53 14.07 6.77
N ASN A 316 -13.25 14.28 6.45
CA ASN A 316 -12.31 13.25 6.01
C ASN A 316 -11.59 12.57 7.20
N ASP A 317 -11.11 11.32 7.04
CA ASP A 317 -10.35 10.58 8.06
C ASP A 317 -8.83 10.49 7.81
N PHE A 318 -8.27 11.42 7.03
CA PHE A 318 -6.81 11.55 6.87
C PHE A 318 -6.12 12.01 8.17
N GLY A 319 -6.60 13.10 8.74
CA GLY A 319 -6.15 13.61 10.04
C GLY A 319 -6.86 12.89 11.20
N PRO A 320 -6.35 13.03 12.44
CA PRO A 320 -7.03 12.45 13.61
C PRO A 320 -8.44 13.05 13.76
N GLY A 321 -9.41 12.20 14.07
CA GLY A 321 -10.77 12.65 14.40
C GLY A 321 -10.78 13.57 15.62
N LEU A 322 -11.58 14.63 15.54
CA LEU A 322 -11.60 15.72 16.53
C LEU A 322 -12.83 15.73 17.44
N SER A 323 -13.79 14.83 17.24
CA SER A 323 -15.06 14.74 17.99
C SER A 323 -14.97 14.62 19.52
N ASN A 324 -13.77 14.42 20.07
CA ASN A 324 -13.50 14.39 21.51
C ASN A 324 -12.11 14.96 21.83
N ILE A 325 -11.60 15.88 21.01
CA ILE A 325 -10.22 16.36 21.17
C ILE A 325 -10.01 17.07 22.51
N GLY A 326 -11.00 17.82 23.01
CA GLY A 326 -10.94 18.48 24.33
C GLY A 326 -10.84 17.51 25.53
N GLY A 327 -11.17 16.23 25.36
CA GLY A 327 -10.90 15.19 26.36
C GLY A 327 -9.49 14.61 26.28
N LYS A 328 -8.84 14.74 25.13
CA LYS A 328 -7.54 14.14 24.82
C LYS A 328 -6.36 15.05 25.11
N VAL A 329 -6.43 16.31 24.67
CA VAL A 329 -5.30 17.24 24.74
C VAL A 329 -5.47 18.28 25.83
N LYS A 330 -4.36 18.88 26.25
CA LYS A 330 -4.36 20.08 27.09
C LYS A 330 -4.68 21.31 26.25
N SER A 331 -5.37 22.27 26.85
CA SER A 331 -5.81 23.50 26.18
C SER A 331 -4.66 24.37 25.70
N ASP A 332 -3.64 24.49 26.54
CA ASP A 332 -2.45 25.30 26.29
C ASP A 332 -1.65 24.75 25.12
N TRP A 333 -1.55 23.42 25.04
CA TRP A 333 -0.93 22.74 23.92
C TRP A 333 -1.67 23.01 22.61
N LEU A 334 -3.00 22.96 22.65
CA LEU A 334 -3.80 23.16 21.45
C LEU A 334 -3.65 24.58 20.88
N TYR A 335 -3.62 25.59 21.76
CA TYR A 335 -3.39 26.98 21.35
C TYR A 335 -2.05 27.15 20.63
N GLU A 336 -0.95 26.70 21.24
CA GLU A 336 0.39 26.81 20.63
C GLU A 336 0.54 25.95 19.36
N PHE A 337 -0.08 24.77 19.35
CA PHE A 337 -0.09 23.92 18.17
C PHE A 337 -0.80 24.58 16.99
N LEU A 338 -1.95 25.24 17.21
CA LEU A 338 -2.66 25.97 16.16
C LEU A 338 -1.87 27.20 15.66
N LYS A 339 -1.06 27.82 16.53
CA LYS A 339 -0.18 28.94 16.16
C LYS A 339 0.95 28.51 15.23
N LYS A 340 1.63 27.41 15.55
CA LYS A 340 2.77 26.91 14.77
C LYS A 340 2.91 25.39 14.91
N PRO A 341 2.18 24.58 14.12
CA PRO A 341 2.14 23.12 14.28
C PRO A 341 3.52 22.46 14.25
N LYS A 342 4.40 22.92 13.35
CA LYS A 342 5.76 22.38 13.16
C LYS A 342 6.74 22.73 14.29
N SER A 343 6.39 23.64 15.20
CA SER A 343 7.25 23.96 16.37
C SER A 343 7.29 22.84 17.39
N TYR A 344 6.17 22.12 17.57
CA TYR A 344 6.08 20.96 18.44
C TYR A 344 6.84 19.76 17.86
N ASP A 345 6.75 19.59 16.53
CA ASP A 345 7.38 18.49 15.82
C ASP A 345 7.60 18.85 14.34
N PRO A 346 8.86 18.94 13.87
CA PRO A 346 9.18 19.37 12.50
C PRO A 346 8.57 18.49 11.40
N LYS A 347 8.27 17.23 11.68
CA LYS A 347 7.69 16.27 10.72
C LYS A 347 6.15 16.29 10.74
N THR A 348 5.53 17.25 11.43
CA THR A 348 4.07 17.43 11.46
C THR A 348 3.54 17.72 10.05
N ILE A 349 2.53 16.94 9.63
CA ILE A 349 1.85 17.09 8.34
C ILE A 349 0.82 18.23 8.37
N ALA A 350 0.19 18.48 9.53
CA ALA A 350 -0.75 19.57 9.69
C ALA A 350 -0.09 20.87 9.20
N PRO A 351 -0.64 21.52 8.16
CA PRO A 351 0.02 22.64 7.53
C PRO A 351 -0.10 23.89 8.40
N ASP A 352 0.71 24.90 8.07
CA ASP A 352 0.49 26.23 8.61
C ASP A 352 -0.65 26.90 7.84
N PHE A 353 -1.75 27.16 8.54
CA PHE A 353 -2.91 27.83 7.96
C PHE A 353 -2.73 29.36 7.87
N ARG A 354 -1.64 29.90 8.43
CA ARG A 354 -1.30 31.33 8.45
C ARG A 354 -2.44 32.21 8.99
N MET A 355 -3.16 31.69 9.99
CA MET A 355 -4.26 32.41 10.62
C MET A 355 -3.73 33.62 11.41
N PRO A 356 -4.44 34.76 11.40
CA PRO A 356 -4.19 35.86 12.32
C PRO A 356 -4.19 35.40 13.78
N GLU A 357 -3.24 35.89 14.61
CA GLU A 357 -3.12 35.44 16.01
C GLU A 357 -4.41 35.65 16.84
N LYS A 358 -5.22 36.65 16.48
CA LYS A 358 -6.52 36.94 17.12
C LYS A 358 -7.58 35.85 16.92
N GLU A 359 -7.46 35.03 15.87
CA GLU A 359 -8.43 33.98 15.51
C GLU A 359 -8.12 32.63 16.19
N ILE A 360 -6.89 32.44 16.66
CA ILE A 360 -6.44 31.20 17.31
C ILE A 360 -7.26 30.86 18.57
N PRO A 361 -7.56 31.79 19.50
CA PRO A 361 -8.36 31.49 20.68
C PRO A 361 -9.77 30.95 20.35
N ALA A 362 -10.42 31.49 19.31
CA ALA A 362 -11.74 31.07 18.88
C ALA A 362 -11.73 29.62 18.39
N LEU A 363 -10.80 29.29 17.48
CA LEU A 363 -10.65 27.92 16.99
C LEU A 363 -10.27 26.93 18.11
N ALA A 364 -9.37 27.32 19.01
CA ALA A 364 -9.03 26.52 20.18
C ALA A 364 -10.23 26.29 21.10
N ALA A 365 -11.06 27.31 21.33
CA ALA A 365 -12.27 27.22 22.15
C ALA A 365 -13.28 26.23 21.56
N TYR A 366 -13.54 26.33 20.25
CA TYR A 366 -14.40 25.37 19.54
C TYR A 366 -13.92 23.94 19.74
N LEU A 367 -12.64 23.66 19.45
CA LEU A 367 -12.08 22.31 19.57
C LEU A 367 -12.08 21.78 21.02
N MET A 368 -11.80 22.65 22.01
CA MET A 368 -11.90 22.27 23.43
C MET A 368 -13.34 21.99 23.87
N SER A 369 -14.34 22.66 23.27
CA SER A 369 -15.76 22.43 23.55
C SER A 369 -16.24 21.03 23.13
N LEU A 370 -15.54 20.37 22.20
CA LEU A 370 -15.88 19.02 21.72
C LEU A 370 -15.64 17.90 22.76
N LYS A 371 -15.22 18.24 23.99
CA LYS A 371 -15.01 17.29 25.08
C LYS A 371 -16.32 16.58 25.44
N LYS A 372 -16.31 15.24 25.39
CA LYS A 372 -17.42 14.42 25.87
C LYS A 372 -17.42 14.32 27.40
N ASN A 373 -18.61 14.26 27.98
CA ASN A 373 -18.80 13.96 29.39
C ASN A 373 -18.55 12.46 29.64
N GLU A 374 -17.32 12.10 30.01
CA GLU A 374 -16.92 10.74 30.35
C GLU A 374 -16.68 10.61 31.86
N LYS A 375 -17.00 9.44 32.42
CA LYS A 375 -16.68 9.14 33.82
C LYS A 375 -15.15 9.15 34.03
N PRO A 376 -14.66 9.68 35.16
CA PRO A 376 -13.25 9.58 35.54
C PRO A 376 -12.81 8.12 35.59
N VAL A 377 -11.59 7.83 35.13
CA VAL A 377 -11.01 6.49 35.29
C VAL A 377 -10.54 6.34 36.74
N PRO A 378 -10.79 5.20 37.41
CA PRO A 378 -10.11 4.91 38.66
C PRO A 378 -8.61 5.03 38.43
N LEU A 379 -7.96 5.92 39.18
CA LEU A 379 -6.53 6.17 39.05
C LEU A 379 -5.78 4.85 39.26
N THR A 380 -4.99 4.42 38.27
CA THR A 380 -3.91 3.45 38.53
C THR A 380 -3.04 4.06 39.63
N PRO A 381 -2.63 3.29 40.67
CA PRO A 381 -1.96 3.85 41.83
C PRO A 381 -0.74 4.64 41.39
N SER A 382 -0.84 5.97 41.49
CA SER A 382 0.29 6.86 41.29
C SER A 382 1.30 6.57 42.41
N PRO A 383 2.60 6.48 42.11
CA PRO A 383 3.58 6.33 43.15
C PRO A 383 3.46 7.54 44.12
N ASP A 384 3.22 7.26 45.40
CA ASP A 384 3.02 8.23 46.49
C ASP A 384 3.88 9.51 46.37
N LYS A 385 3.23 10.66 46.62
CA LYS A 385 3.68 12.03 46.38
C LYS A 385 5.02 12.41 47.04
N ARG A 386 5.57 11.58 47.94
CA ARG A 386 6.76 11.92 48.74
C ARG A 386 8.08 11.29 48.28
N GLY A 387 8.13 10.58 47.15
CA GLY A 387 9.45 10.14 46.62
C GLY A 387 9.48 9.15 45.46
N ARG A 388 8.34 8.86 44.80
CA ARG A 388 8.26 7.72 43.87
C ARG A 388 7.98 8.06 42.40
N ILE A 389 7.95 9.34 42.01
CA ILE A 389 7.85 9.72 40.59
C ILE A 389 9.02 9.12 39.80
N PHE A 390 10.23 9.12 40.37
CA PHE A 390 11.42 8.55 39.73
C PHE A 390 11.33 7.03 39.50
N GLU A 391 10.87 6.25 40.50
CA GLU A 391 10.77 4.79 40.37
C GLU A 391 9.71 4.38 39.33
N GLY A 392 8.56 5.06 39.30
CA GLY A 392 7.52 4.83 38.29
C GLY A 392 7.99 5.18 36.88
N VAL A 393 8.70 6.32 36.74
CA VAL A 393 9.30 6.76 35.48
C VAL A 393 10.34 5.77 34.97
N GLU A 394 11.25 5.27 35.82
CA GLU A 394 12.27 4.30 35.40
C GLU A 394 11.66 2.95 35.01
N LYS A 395 10.66 2.47 35.76
CA LYS A 395 9.90 1.26 35.40
C LYS A 395 9.16 1.44 34.07
N GLY A 396 8.51 2.58 33.88
CA GLY A 396 7.82 2.93 32.64
C GLY A 396 8.77 2.97 31.44
N LYS A 397 9.92 3.64 31.60
CA LYS A 397 10.98 3.72 30.60
C LYS A 397 11.50 2.34 30.20
N LYS A 398 11.66 1.43 31.17
CA LYS A 398 12.05 0.04 30.89
C LYS A 398 10.98 -0.69 30.08
N ILE A 399 9.70 -0.56 30.42
CA ILE A 399 8.59 -1.19 29.69
C ILE A 399 8.52 -0.66 28.25
N VAL A 400 8.60 0.67 28.06
CA VAL A 400 8.61 1.32 26.74
C VAL A 400 9.75 0.80 25.86
N ARG A 401 10.94 0.57 26.45
CA ARG A 401 12.07 -0.06 25.76
C ARG A 401 11.81 -1.52 25.41
N ASP A 402 11.40 -2.34 26.38
CA ASP A 402 11.30 -3.79 26.23
C ASP A 402 10.19 -4.19 25.24
N TYR A 403 9.05 -3.49 25.26
CA TYR A 403 7.96 -3.69 24.30
C TYR A 403 8.20 -2.99 22.95
N GLY A 404 9.32 -2.28 22.79
CA GLY A 404 9.76 -1.75 21.50
C GLY A 404 8.91 -0.58 21.01
N CYS A 405 8.35 0.22 21.91
CA CYS A 405 7.54 1.39 21.52
C CYS A 405 8.32 2.35 20.60
N THR A 406 9.65 2.43 20.78
CA THR A 406 10.57 3.23 19.95
C THR A 406 10.70 2.74 18.50
N GLY A 407 10.21 1.53 18.17
CA GLY A 407 10.10 1.04 16.80
C GLY A 407 9.12 1.85 15.96
N CYS A 408 8.06 2.34 16.60
CA CYS A 408 7.01 3.15 15.98
C CYS A 408 7.12 4.63 16.35
N HIS A 409 7.40 4.91 17.62
CA HIS A 409 7.40 6.24 18.21
C HIS A 409 8.80 6.81 18.36
N GLU A 410 8.98 8.08 18.01
CA GLU A 410 10.20 8.82 18.31
C GLU A 410 10.17 9.30 19.77
N ILE A 411 11.24 9.04 20.51
CA ILE A 411 11.43 9.46 21.90
C ILE A 411 12.87 9.94 22.03
N GLU A 412 13.09 11.24 22.17
CA GLU A 412 14.43 11.84 22.12
C GLU A 412 15.39 11.23 23.15
N THR A 413 14.89 10.92 24.35
CA THR A 413 15.69 10.36 25.45
C THR A 413 15.84 8.84 25.41
N LEU A 414 15.28 8.16 24.41
CA LEU A 414 15.28 6.70 24.31
C LEU A 414 15.47 6.24 22.85
N PRO A 415 16.69 5.83 22.45
CA PRO A 415 16.97 5.46 21.08
C PRO A 415 16.26 4.16 20.68
N PHE A 416 15.95 4.06 19.38
CA PHE A 416 15.37 2.88 18.77
C PHE A 416 16.30 1.66 18.88
N GLN A 417 15.72 0.50 19.22
CA GLN A 417 16.36 -0.81 19.14
C GLN A 417 15.35 -1.86 18.66
N TYR A 418 15.83 -2.80 17.84
CA TYR A 418 15.05 -3.98 17.49
C TYR A 418 14.85 -4.86 18.72
N ASN A 419 13.61 -5.32 18.95
CA ASN A 419 13.24 -6.12 20.11
C ASN A 419 12.53 -7.44 19.75
N ALA A 420 12.50 -7.79 18.46
CA ALA A 420 11.94 -9.05 17.96
C ALA A 420 12.93 -9.81 17.06
N PRO A 421 12.75 -11.13 16.86
CA PRO A 421 13.61 -11.93 15.98
C PRO A 421 13.65 -11.41 14.54
N GLU A 422 14.77 -11.62 13.85
CA GLU A 422 14.87 -11.34 12.42
C GLU A 422 13.89 -12.24 11.63
N LEU A 423 13.33 -11.70 10.55
CA LEU A 423 12.37 -12.41 9.70
C LEU A 423 13.00 -13.03 8.45
N ASP A 424 14.29 -12.80 8.22
CA ASP A 424 15.01 -13.46 7.12
C ASP A 424 14.82 -14.98 7.23
N GLY A 425 14.45 -15.61 6.11
CA GLY A 425 14.21 -17.05 6.04
C GLY A 425 12.96 -17.57 6.76
N ILE A 426 12.07 -16.72 7.29
CA ILE A 426 10.88 -17.19 8.04
C ILE A 426 10.00 -18.14 7.21
N GLY A 427 9.91 -17.94 5.89
CA GLY A 427 9.17 -18.79 4.96
C GLY A 427 9.85 -20.12 4.62
N ASP A 428 11.08 -20.35 5.08
CA ASP A 428 11.85 -21.59 4.90
C ASP A 428 12.03 -22.38 6.21
N LYS A 429 11.46 -21.89 7.33
CA LYS A 429 11.51 -22.56 8.63
C LYS A 429 10.86 -23.93 8.58
N ARG A 430 11.55 -24.93 9.13
CA ARG A 430 11.01 -26.27 9.24
C ARG A 430 10.14 -26.41 10.49
N VAL A 431 9.16 -27.31 10.44
CA VAL A 431 8.23 -27.56 11.56
C VAL A 431 8.96 -28.00 12.84
N ASP A 432 10.09 -28.70 12.73
CA ASP A 432 10.94 -29.09 13.86
C ASP A 432 11.70 -27.92 14.52
N GLU A 433 11.82 -26.78 13.83
CA GLU A 433 12.37 -25.54 14.40
C GLU A 433 11.29 -24.71 15.12
N LEU A 434 10.02 -25.09 15.01
CA LEU A 434 8.89 -24.33 15.55
C LEU A 434 8.47 -24.87 16.92
N VAL A 435 8.27 -23.95 17.87
CA VAL A 435 7.79 -24.27 19.20
C VAL A 435 6.26 -24.22 19.21
N PHE A 436 5.62 -25.37 19.43
CA PHE A 436 4.16 -25.48 19.51
C PHE A 436 3.61 -25.50 20.94
N ASN A 437 4.40 -25.91 21.95
CA ASN A 437 4.01 -25.95 23.38
C ASN A 437 2.50 -26.11 23.65
N ASN A 438 1.79 -25.02 23.97
CA ASN A 438 0.38 -24.98 24.38
C ASN A 438 -0.62 -24.89 23.20
N LEU A 439 -0.18 -25.16 21.97
CA LEU A 439 -0.97 -25.06 20.74
C LEU A 439 -1.45 -26.45 20.28
N ASN A 440 -2.24 -27.12 21.11
CA ASN A 440 -2.71 -28.48 20.83
C ASN A 440 -3.75 -28.55 19.69
N ASP A 441 -4.47 -27.46 19.47
CA ASP A 441 -5.50 -27.22 18.45
C ASP A 441 -4.94 -26.66 17.13
N ALA A 442 -3.70 -26.15 17.14
CA ALA A 442 -3.10 -25.57 15.95
C ALA A 442 -2.66 -26.65 14.96
N GLU A 443 -2.79 -26.35 13.67
CA GLU A 443 -2.22 -27.19 12.63
C GLU A 443 -0.69 -27.23 12.79
N LYS A 444 -0.10 -28.43 12.82
CA LYS A 444 1.35 -28.63 13.03
C LYS A 444 2.16 -28.37 11.76
N THR A 445 2.06 -27.13 11.28
CA THR A 445 2.53 -26.64 9.99
C THR A 445 3.17 -25.26 10.18
N LEU A 446 4.05 -24.85 9.26
CA LEU A 446 4.58 -23.48 9.29
C LEU A 446 3.44 -22.46 9.13
N THR A 447 2.48 -22.74 8.25
CA THR A 447 1.31 -21.91 7.99
C THR A 447 0.45 -21.75 9.24
N GLY A 448 0.06 -22.86 9.88
CA GLY A 448 -0.74 -22.84 11.10
C GLY A 448 -0.01 -22.16 12.26
N TRP A 449 1.30 -22.38 12.39
CA TRP A 449 2.11 -21.68 13.40
C TRP A 449 2.13 -20.16 13.18
N LEU A 450 2.35 -19.71 11.94
CA LEU A 450 2.37 -18.28 11.60
C LEU A 450 0.98 -17.64 11.79
N GLU A 451 -0.10 -18.35 11.47
CA GLU A 451 -1.47 -17.87 11.67
C GLU A 451 -1.76 -17.60 13.14
N VAL A 452 -1.41 -18.53 14.04
CA VAL A 452 -1.56 -18.31 15.49
C VAL A 452 -0.62 -17.22 15.97
N LYS A 453 0.63 -17.17 15.47
CA LYS A 453 1.61 -16.15 15.88
C LYS A 453 1.17 -14.73 15.54
N VAL A 454 0.54 -14.54 14.39
CA VAL A 454 0.05 -13.25 13.91
C VAL A 454 -1.28 -12.85 14.57
N ARG A 455 -2.21 -13.81 14.70
CA ARG A 455 -3.58 -13.54 15.18
C ARG A 455 -3.69 -13.52 16.70
N GLU A 456 -2.92 -14.37 17.38
CA GLU A 456 -3.01 -14.59 18.83
C GLU A 456 -1.61 -14.76 19.47
N PRO A 457 -0.69 -13.77 19.34
CA PRO A 457 0.68 -13.88 19.87
C PRO A 457 0.73 -14.14 21.38
N GLY A 458 -0.33 -13.76 22.11
CA GLY A 458 -0.57 -14.05 23.53
C GLY A 458 -0.40 -15.53 23.89
N ARG A 459 -0.85 -16.44 23.02
CA ARG A 459 -0.88 -17.90 23.28
C ARG A 459 0.50 -18.55 23.42
N PHE A 460 1.54 -17.86 22.98
CA PHE A 460 2.93 -18.32 23.13
C PHE A 460 3.56 -17.93 24.46
N ALA A 461 2.88 -17.10 25.26
CA ALA A 461 3.34 -16.78 26.60
C ALA A 461 3.28 -18.02 27.51
N THR A 462 4.26 -18.12 28.40
CA THR A 462 4.29 -19.09 29.51
C THR A 462 4.76 -18.35 30.76
N ASP A 463 4.68 -18.98 31.94
CA ASP A 463 5.20 -18.40 33.19
C ASP A 463 6.68 -17.97 33.12
N ARG A 464 7.44 -18.52 32.16
CA ARG A 464 8.85 -18.21 31.92
C ARG A 464 9.12 -17.41 30.66
N ILE A 465 8.14 -17.30 29.75
CA ILE A 465 8.30 -16.65 28.44
C ILE A 465 7.23 -15.58 28.31
N VAL A 466 7.63 -14.31 28.43
CA VAL A 466 6.74 -13.18 28.18
C VAL A 466 6.65 -12.94 26.67
N THR A 467 5.43 -12.85 26.14
CA THR A 467 5.20 -12.46 24.75
C THR A 467 5.21 -10.93 24.63
N ARG A 468 6.16 -10.40 23.86
CA ARG A 468 6.30 -8.96 23.61
C ARG A 468 5.66 -8.51 22.30
N MET A 469 5.26 -9.47 21.46
CA MET A 469 4.56 -9.18 20.21
C MET A 469 3.12 -8.75 20.57
N PRO A 470 2.73 -7.53 20.21
CA PRO A 470 1.42 -7.02 20.60
C PRO A 470 0.32 -7.61 19.72
N ASP A 471 -0.91 -7.51 20.20
CA ASP A 471 -2.09 -7.96 19.49
C ASP A 471 -2.64 -6.84 18.59
N TYR A 472 -2.50 -7.01 17.28
CA TYR A 472 -3.04 -6.09 16.27
C TYR A 472 -4.55 -6.32 16.02
N ASN A 473 -5.10 -7.43 16.53
CA ASN A 473 -6.48 -7.86 16.36
C ASN A 473 -6.84 -7.91 14.86
N PHE A 474 -6.05 -8.69 14.12
CA PHE A 474 -6.25 -8.98 12.71
C PHE A 474 -7.38 -10.00 12.55
N ASN A 475 -8.24 -9.79 11.55
CA ASN A 475 -9.24 -10.78 11.17
C ASN A 475 -8.61 -11.93 10.36
N GLU A 476 -9.39 -12.97 10.05
CA GLU A 476 -8.91 -14.15 9.31
C GLU A 476 -8.32 -13.80 7.94
N GLU A 477 -8.96 -12.90 7.20
CA GLU A 477 -8.52 -12.50 5.86
C GLU A 477 -7.19 -11.73 5.91
N GLN A 478 -7.04 -10.82 6.88
CA GLN A 478 -5.82 -10.07 7.14
C GLN A 478 -4.68 -11.00 7.58
N THR A 479 -4.98 -11.94 8.48
CA THR A 479 -4.05 -12.95 8.96
C THR A 479 -3.53 -13.78 7.80
N LYS A 480 -4.43 -14.35 6.99
CA LYS A 480 -4.06 -15.15 5.81
C LYS A 480 -3.21 -14.38 4.83
N ALA A 481 -3.58 -13.14 4.52
CA ALA A 481 -2.80 -12.28 3.64
C ALA A 481 -1.39 -12.01 4.19
N LEU A 482 -1.27 -11.65 5.46
CA LEU A 482 0.02 -11.41 6.10
C LEU A 482 0.87 -12.69 6.13
N VAL A 483 0.29 -13.85 6.42
CA VAL A 483 0.99 -15.15 6.36
C VAL A 483 1.48 -15.46 4.94
N VAL A 484 0.69 -15.19 3.90
CA VAL A 484 1.14 -15.32 2.50
C VAL A 484 2.38 -14.44 2.24
N PHE A 485 2.41 -13.22 2.77
CA PHE A 485 3.60 -12.36 2.68
C PHE A 485 4.78 -12.93 3.48
N LEU A 486 4.56 -13.42 4.71
CA LEU A 486 5.65 -13.99 5.51
C LEU A 486 6.26 -15.25 4.88
N LEU A 487 5.44 -16.15 4.33
CA LEU A 487 5.91 -17.34 3.61
C LEU A 487 6.76 -17.01 2.38
N SER A 488 6.60 -15.80 1.84
CA SER A 488 7.35 -15.32 0.67
C SER A 488 8.79 -14.91 1.01
N ILE A 489 9.08 -14.68 2.30
CA ILE A 489 10.38 -14.25 2.80
C ILE A 489 11.25 -15.50 2.96
N LYS A 490 12.07 -15.77 1.95
CA LYS A 490 12.91 -16.96 1.82
C LYS A 490 14.36 -16.58 1.58
N ASP A 491 15.30 -17.40 2.04
CA ASP A 491 16.73 -17.06 2.01
C ASP A 491 17.39 -17.31 0.65
N LYS A 492 16.75 -18.11 -0.23
CA LYS A 492 17.33 -18.54 -1.50
C LYS A 492 16.83 -17.70 -2.67
N PRO A 493 17.61 -16.70 -3.13
CA PRO A 493 17.30 -15.98 -4.34
C PRO A 493 17.26 -16.92 -5.55
N VAL A 494 16.29 -16.72 -6.45
CA VAL A 494 16.36 -17.33 -7.79
C VAL A 494 17.38 -16.57 -8.65
N SER A 495 17.93 -17.27 -9.66
CA SER A 495 18.84 -16.67 -10.65
C SER A 495 18.22 -15.43 -11.33
N LEU A 496 19.05 -14.42 -11.63
CA LEU A 496 18.63 -13.16 -12.25
C LEU A 496 17.82 -13.34 -13.54
N LYS A 497 18.08 -14.42 -14.30
CA LYS A 497 17.37 -14.72 -15.56
C LYS A 497 15.88 -15.05 -15.41
N TYR A 498 15.42 -15.29 -14.18
CA TYR A 498 14.01 -15.50 -13.86
C TYR A 498 13.38 -14.27 -13.22
N ARG A 499 14.18 -13.25 -12.88
CA ARG A 499 13.69 -12.06 -12.19
C ARG A 499 13.11 -11.07 -13.17
N LYS A 500 11.97 -10.47 -12.79
CA LYS A 500 11.40 -9.33 -13.51
C LYS A 500 11.80 -8.04 -12.78
N THR A 501 12.55 -7.17 -13.45
CA THR A 501 12.82 -5.79 -12.98
C THR A 501 11.71 -4.88 -13.51
N LEU A 502 11.13 -4.02 -12.65
CA LEU A 502 10.13 -3.03 -13.07
C LEU A 502 10.82 -1.88 -13.84
N VAL A 503 10.20 -1.40 -14.91
CA VAL A 503 10.80 -0.46 -15.90
C VAL A 503 10.41 0.99 -15.57
N ASP A 504 11.25 1.95 -15.95
CA ASP A 504 11.27 3.38 -15.53
C ASP A 504 9.96 4.21 -15.58
N PRO A 505 8.98 4.02 -16.49
CA PRO A 505 7.75 4.83 -16.50
C PRO A 505 6.90 4.67 -15.24
N ASP A 506 6.97 3.51 -14.58
CA ASP A 506 6.32 3.29 -13.29
C ASP A 506 6.86 4.27 -12.24
N ARG A 507 8.12 4.74 -12.33
CA ARG A 507 8.79 5.47 -11.23
C ARG A 507 8.25 6.88 -10.98
N ALA A 508 7.84 7.62 -12.00
CA ALA A 508 7.28 8.96 -11.85
C ALA A 508 5.88 8.92 -11.19
N GLU A 509 5.01 8.03 -11.66
CA GLU A 509 3.72 7.74 -11.01
C GLU A 509 3.92 7.30 -9.54
N MET A 510 4.91 6.44 -9.31
CA MET A 510 5.22 5.88 -7.99
C MET A 510 5.81 6.91 -7.01
N ARG A 511 6.66 7.86 -7.46
CA ARG A 511 7.26 8.89 -6.60
C ARG A 511 6.29 10.04 -6.33
N GLY A 512 5.63 10.56 -7.36
CA GLY A 512 4.62 11.61 -7.22
C GLY A 512 3.43 11.16 -6.37
N GLY A 513 2.90 9.96 -6.64
CA GLY A 513 1.80 9.39 -5.87
C GLY A 513 2.10 9.27 -4.37
N LYS A 514 3.34 8.93 -3.98
CA LYS A 514 3.76 8.88 -2.56
C LYS A 514 3.67 10.25 -1.88
N ILE A 515 4.05 11.32 -2.58
CA ILE A 515 4.02 12.68 -2.01
C ILE A 515 2.57 13.17 -1.91
N LEU A 516 1.76 12.91 -2.95
CA LEU A 516 0.34 13.26 -2.95
C LEU A 516 -0.42 12.58 -1.81
N GLU A 517 -0.11 11.31 -1.52
CA GLU A 517 -0.66 10.60 -0.37
C GLU A 517 -0.14 11.18 0.95
N LYS A 518 1.17 11.42 1.07
CA LYS A 518 1.81 11.96 2.28
C LYS A 518 1.15 13.25 2.76
N TYR A 519 0.73 14.12 1.84
CA TYR A 519 0.10 15.41 2.15
C TYR A 519 -1.42 15.44 1.92
N ASN A 520 -2.05 14.30 1.63
CA ASN A 520 -3.50 14.20 1.38
C ASN A 520 -4.03 15.14 0.30
N CYS A 521 -3.31 15.30 -0.81
CA CYS A 521 -3.73 16.22 -1.86
C CYS A 521 -5.16 15.90 -2.36
N THR A 522 -5.52 14.61 -2.44
CA THR A 522 -6.86 14.15 -2.84
C THR A 522 -7.97 14.41 -1.79
N GLY A 523 -7.60 14.77 -0.56
CA GLY A 523 -8.54 15.19 0.48
C GLY A 523 -9.15 16.57 0.23
N CYS A 524 -8.52 17.38 -0.63
CA CYS A 524 -9.08 18.63 -1.12
C CYS A 524 -9.28 18.65 -2.64
N HIS A 525 -8.39 18.04 -3.41
CA HIS A 525 -8.38 18.10 -4.87
C HIS A 525 -8.93 16.81 -5.51
N LYS A 526 -9.54 16.95 -6.69
CA LYS A 526 -9.78 15.83 -7.60
C LYS A 526 -8.56 15.63 -8.50
N ILE A 527 -8.06 14.40 -8.60
CA ILE A 527 -6.89 14.01 -9.40
C ILE A 527 -7.19 12.67 -10.06
N SER A 528 -7.20 12.64 -11.40
CA SER A 528 -7.51 11.44 -12.20
C SER A 528 -8.81 10.76 -11.75
N GLY A 529 -9.85 11.56 -11.47
CA GLY A 529 -11.16 11.10 -11.02
C GLY A 529 -11.26 10.69 -9.54
N LYS A 530 -10.17 10.76 -8.77
CA LYS A 530 -10.15 10.44 -7.33
C LYS A 530 -10.08 11.71 -6.48
N GLY A 531 -10.70 11.71 -5.31
CA GLY A 531 -10.67 12.82 -4.36
C GLY A 531 -12.00 13.60 -4.29
N VAL A 532 -11.94 14.84 -3.82
CA VAL A 532 -13.11 15.71 -3.60
C VAL A 532 -12.96 17.07 -4.26
N ASP A 533 -14.02 17.86 -4.31
CA ASP A 533 -14.08 19.17 -4.98
C ASP A 533 -14.06 20.36 -3.99
N ILE A 534 -13.15 20.33 -3.00
CA ILE A 534 -12.87 21.46 -2.10
C ILE A 534 -11.93 22.45 -2.81
N GLY A 535 -10.80 21.94 -3.30
CA GLY A 535 -9.87 22.62 -4.19
C GLY A 535 -10.16 22.35 -5.67
N PRO A 536 -9.43 22.99 -6.59
CA PRO A 536 -9.57 22.74 -8.03
C PRO A 536 -9.13 21.32 -8.41
N GLU A 537 -9.68 20.80 -9.50
CA GLU A 537 -9.21 19.56 -10.13
C GLU A 537 -7.81 19.76 -10.73
N LEU A 538 -6.89 18.84 -10.44
CA LEU A 538 -5.48 18.92 -10.83
C LEU A 538 -5.09 17.94 -11.94
N THR A 539 -6.03 17.13 -12.46
CA THR A 539 -5.77 16.10 -13.49
C THR A 539 -5.06 16.67 -14.73
N TYR A 540 -5.35 17.92 -15.08
CA TYR A 540 -4.80 18.61 -16.26
C TYR A 540 -3.86 19.75 -15.89
N GLU A 541 -3.37 19.80 -14.64
CA GLU A 541 -2.63 20.96 -14.15
C GLU A 541 -1.30 21.14 -14.89
N GLY A 542 -0.65 20.05 -15.32
CA GLY A 542 0.58 20.11 -16.13
C GLY A 542 0.37 20.73 -17.51
N LYS A 543 -0.82 20.54 -18.11
CA LYS A 543 -1.23 21.20 -19.38
C LYS A 543 -1.60 22.66 -19.20
N LYS A 544 -2.04 23.03 -18.01
CA LYS A 544 -2.64 24.34 -17.73
C LYS A 544 -1.61 25.36 -17.25
N SER A 545 -0.83 24.99 -16.25
CA SER A 545 0.03 25.91 -15.52
C SER A 545 1.48 25.77 -15.92
N ARG A 546 2.21 26.89 -15.89
CA ARG A 546 3.67 26.89 -16.09
C ARG A 546 4.36 26.22 -14.89
N PRO A 547 5.36 25.33 -15.10
CA PRO A 547 6.08 24.67 -14.01
C PRO A 547 6.70 25.63 -12.99
N GLU A 548 7.24 26.76 -13.43
CA GLU A 548 7.90 27.78 -12.60
C GLU A 548 6.90 28.45 -11.66
N TRP A 549 5.72 28.78 -12.20
CA TRP A 549 4.64 29.33 -11.39
C TRP A 549 4.10 28.31 -10.41
N LEU A 550 3.88 27.07 -10.84
CA LEU A 550 3.38 26.00 -9.98
C LEU A 550 4.37 25.70 -8.86
N PHE A 551 5.67 25.74 -9.16
CA PHE A 551 6.73 25.64 -8.15
C PHE A 551 6.60 26.77 -7.11
N ALA A 552 6.56 28.02 -7.56
CA ALA A 552 6.45 29.18 -6.67
C ALA A 552 5.16 29.16 -5.82
N PHE A 553 4.04 28.78 -6.42
CA PHE A 553 2.75 28.66 -5.75
C PHE A 553 2.76 27.55 -4.68
N LEU A 554 3.31 26.36 -4.98
CA LEU A 554 3.41 25.27 -4.00
C LEU A 554 4.37 25.59 -2.86
N LYS A 555 5.40 26.40 -3.09
CA LYS A 555 6.30 26.90 -2.04
C LYS A 555 5.66 27.97 -1.16
N ARG A 556 4.80 28.82 -1.72
CA ARG A 556 4.11 29.91 -1.02
C ARG A 556 2.69 30.11 -1.56
N PRO A 557 1.74 29.30 -1.11
CA PRO A 557 0.36 29.43 -1.55
C PRO A 557 -0.22 30.78 -1.12
N HIS A 558 -1.01 31.38 -2.02
CA HIS A 558 -1.71 32.63 -1.79
C HIS A 558 -3.09 32.58 -2.48
N LYS A 559 -3.97 33.52 -2.14
CA LYS A 559 -5.31 33.58 -2.73
C LYS A 559 -5.22 33.95 -4.21
N ILE A 560 -5.75 33.09 -5.08
CA ILE A 560 -5.79 33.30 -6.54
C ILE A 560 -7.21 33.46 -7.09
N ARG A 561 -8.24 33.40 -6.23
CA ARG A 561 -9.66 33.53 -6.60
C ARG A 561 -10.41 34.26 -5.49
N PRO A 562 -11.40 35.11 -5.81
CA PRO A 562 -12.23 35.79 -4.80
C PRO A 562 -13.22 34.84 -4.10
N GLU A 563 -13.76 35.27 -2.96
CA GLU A 563 -14.92 34.60 -2.34
C GLU A 563 -16.16 34.88 -3.21
N PRO A 564 -17.14 33.96 -3.35
CA PRO A 564 -17.28 32.64 -2.74
C PRO A 564 -16.75 31.49 -3.62
N ILE A 565 -15.98 31.80 -4.67
CA ILE A 565 -15.44 30.78 -5.60
C ILE A 565 -14.41 29.90 -4.89
N LEU A 566 -13.68 30.50 -3.95
CA LEU A 566 -12.75 29.80 -3.08
C LEU A 566 -13.52 29.13 -1.93
N LYS A 567 -13.62 27.80 -1.93
CA LYS A 567 -14.24 27.07 -0.81
C LYS A 567 -13.32 26.96 0.41
N ALA A 568 -12.01 26.93 0.16
CA ALA A 568 -10.95 26.91 1.17
C ALA A 568 -9.64 27.40 0.54
N GLY A 569 -8.82 28.11 1.30
CA GLY A 569 -7.46 28.49 0.90
C GLY A 569 -6.52 27.28 0.82
N MET A 570 -5.55 27.32 -0.10
CA MET A 570 -4.48 26.31 -0.14
C MET A 570 -3.53 26.54 1.04
N PRO A 571 -3.31 25.56 1.93
CA PRO A 571 -2.48 25.76 3.10
C PRO A 571 -0.99 25.53 2.78
N ASP A 572 -0.10 26.02 3.66
CA ASP A 572 1.34 25.87 3.47
C ASP A 572 1.85 24.57 4.10
N PHE A 573 2.16 23.59 3.25
CA PHE A 573 2.75 22.31 3.66
C PHE A 573 4.27 22.41 3.89
N ASN A 574 4.91 23.52 3.48
CA ASN A 574 6.35 23.77 3.52
C ASN A 574 7.12 22.60 2.89
N LEU A 575 6.79 22.35 1.62
CA LEU A 575 7.38 21.33 0.76
C LEU A 575 8.84 21.65 0.44
N SER A 576 9.69 20.62 0.39
CA SER A 576 11.05 20.73 -0.12
C SER A 576 11.06 20.92 -1.65
N ASP A 577 12.16 21.42 -2.20
CA ASP A 577 12.26 21.66 -3.64
C ASP A 577 12.20 20.35 -4.44
N GLU A 578 12.73 19.26 -3.89
CA GLU A 578 12.61 17.91 -4.47
C GLU A 578 11.16 17.44 -4.49
N GLU A 579 10.41 17.64 -3.40
CA GLU A 579 9.00 17.26 -3.34
C GLU A 579 8.15 18.06 -4.34
N VAL A 580 8.39 19.37 -4.47
CA VAL A 580 7.68 20.22 -5.42
C VAL A 580 7.97 19.78 -6.86
N ASN A 581 9.24 19.56 -7.21
CA ASN A 581 9.61 19.08 -8.54
C ASN A 581 8.99 17.71 -8.86
N THR A 582 8.95 16.80 -7.90
CA THR A 582 8.35 15.48 -8.08
C THR A 582 6.81 15.57 -8.26
N ILE A 583 6.14 16.51 -7.58
CA ILE A 583 4.72 16.79 -7.80
C ILE A 583 4.50 17.34 -9.22
N ILE A 584 5.34 18.28 -9.68
CA ILE A 584 5.25 18.86 -11.02
C ILE A 584 5.46 17.79 -12.09
N GLU A 585 6.50 16.97 -11.95
CA GLU A 585 6.77 15.82 -12.83
C GLU A 585 5.55 14.90 -12.94
N TYR A 586 4.94 14.58 -11.80
CA TYR A 586 3.74 13.75 -11.76
C TYR A 586 2.54 14.39 -12.45
N LEU A 587 2.28 15.68 -12.16
CA LEU A 587 1.16 16.40 -12.77
C LEU A 587 1.36 16.58 -14.28
N SER A 588 2.59 16.79 -14.75
CA SER A 588 2.95 16.76 -16.17
C SER A 588 2.67 15.40 -16.79
N PHE A 589 3.17 14.33 -16.18
CA PHE A 589 2.96 12.96 -16.66
C PHE A 589 1.48 12.59 -16.81
N ILE A 590 0.65 12.79 -15.77
CA ILE A 590 -0.78 12.46 -15.85
C ILE A 590 -1.55 13.36 -16.81
N SER A 591 -1.02 14.55 -17.10
CA SER A 591 -1.57 15.46 -18.12
C SER A 591 -1.14 15.08 -19.54
N GLY A 592 -0.15 14.18 -19.70
CA GLY A 592 0.44 13.80 -20.98
C GLY A 592 1.50 14.79 -21.49
N GLU A 593 2.09 15.58 -20.59
CA GLU A 593 3.16 16.54 -20.89
C GLU A 593 4.54 15.90 -20.65
N SER A 594 5.56 16.39 -21.35
CA SER A 594 6.96 16.02 -21.09
C SER A 594 7.46 16.61 -19.76
N TYR A 595 8.42 15.90 -19.14
CA TYR A 595 9.19 16.39 -18.02
C TYR A 595 10.66 15.94 -18.15
N PRO A 596 11.67 16.81 -17.96
CA PRO A 596 11.57 18.27 -17.77
C PRO A 596 10.78 18.98 -18.88
N TYR A 597 10.14 20.08 -18.54
CA TYR A 597 9.29 20.83 -19.48
C TYR A 597 10.15 21.48 -20.56
N ASP A 598 9.72 21.35 -21.82
CA ASP A 598 10.29 22.07 -22.95
C ASP A 598 9.60 23.43 -23.07
N PRO A 599 10.31 24.56 -22.88
CA PRO A 599 9.72 25.89 -22.96
C PRO A 599 9.05 26.12 -24.31
N GLU A 600 7.80 26.61 -24.27
CA GLU A 600 7.09 27.07 -25.47
C GLU A 600 7.99 28.03 -26.29
N PRO A 601 8.04 27.88 -27.64
CA PRO A 601 8.65 28.89 -28.50
C PRO A 601 7.99 30.24 -28.21
N LYS A 602 8.78 31.24 -27.81
CA LYS A 602 8.26 32.58 -27.60
C LYS A 602 7.78 33.12 -28.94
N LYS A 603 6.46 33.29 -29.08
CA LYS A 603 5.89 34.15 -30.12
C LYS A 603 6.29 35.59 -29.80
N GLU A 604 6.94 36.25 -30.75
CA GLU A 604 7.13 37.71 -30.67
C GLU A 604 5.75 38.38 -30.78
N ILE A 605 5.42 39.17 -29.77
CA ILE A 605 4.20 39.98 -29.73
C ILE A 605 4.65 41.41 -29.95
N TYR A 606 4.20 42.03 -31.05
CA TYR A 606 4.62 43.38 -31.38
C TYR A 606 3.79 44.42 -30.60
N PRO A 607 4.41 45.49 -30.04
CA PRO A 607 3.69 46.50 -29.26
C PRO A 607 2.46 47.11 -29.95
N GLU A 608 2.50 47.23 -31.28
CA GLU A 608 1.40 47.72 -32.11
C GLU A 608 0.16 46.80 -32.14
N GLU A 609 0.31 45.52 -31.81
CA GLU A 609 -0.78 44.53 -31.83
C GLU A 609 -1.57 44.52 -30.50
N ILE A 610 -0.92 44.94 -29.39
CA ILE A 610 -1.47 44.91 -28.03
C ILE A 610 -2.74 45.76 -27.87
N PRO A 611 -2.82 47.02 -28.35
CA PRO A 611 -3.99 47.88 -28.14
C PRO A 611 -5.28 47.29 -28.72
N SER A 612 -5.18 46.54 -29.82
CA SER A 612 -6.34 45.88 -30.43
C SER A 612 -6.88 44.78 -29.50
N GLY A 613 -6.00 43.95 -28.94
CA GLY A 613 -6.36 42.92 -27.97
C GLY A 613 -6.91 43.49 -26.66
N GLU A 614 -6.32 44.57 -26.15
CA GLU A 614 -6.79 45.28 -24.96
C GLU A 614 -8.20 45.84 -25.18
N LYS A 615 -8.46 46.49 -26.32
CA LYS A 615 -9.79 47.00 -26.67
C LYS A 615 -10.83 45.87 -26.77
N LEU A 616 -10.46 44.73 -27.36
CA LEU A 616 -11.33 43.56 -27.39
C LEU A 616 -11.67 43.07 -25.98
N TYR A 617 -10.68 43.07 -25.08
CA TYR A 617 -10.83 42.66 -23.68
C TYR A 617 -11.71 43.63 -22.88
N GLN A 618 -11.51 44.93 -23.02
CA GLN A 618 -12.19 45.96 -22.23
C GLN A 618 -13.60 46.28 -22.76
N GLU A 619 -13.73 46.46 -24.07
CA GLU A 619 -14.91 47.09 -24.66
C GLU A 619 -15.79 46.12 -25.45
N VAL A 620 -15.20 45.25 -26.28
CA VAL A 620 -15.96 44.44 -27.24
C VAL A 620 -16.55 43.19 -26.59
N PHE A 621 -15.70 42.41 -25.92
CA PHE A 621 -16.14 41.21 -25.20
C PHE A 621 -16.37 41.49 -23.70
N ALA A 622 -16.04 42.71 -23.24
CA ALA A 622 -16.24 43.19 -21.88
C ALA A 622 -15.74 42.19 -20.81
N CYS A 623 -14.59 41.57 -21.07
CA CYS A 623 -13.93 40.62 -20.17
C CYS A 623 -13.66 41.26 -18.81
N SER A 624 -13.31 42.55 -18.78
CA SER A 624 -13.08 43.33 -17.55
C SER A 624 -14.32 43.53 -16.69
N GLY A 625 -15.53 43.34 -17.23
CA GLY A 625 -16.76 43.34 -16.44
C GLY A 625 -16.83 42.14 -15.46
N CYS A 626 -16.10 41.07 -15.75
CA CYS A 626 -16.01 39.90 -14.87
C CYS A 626 -14.62 39.72 -14.25
N HIS A 627 -13.55 40.06 -14.96
CA HIS A 627 -12.16 39.81 -14.56
C HIS A 627 -11.46 41.09 -14.10
N THR A 628 -10.55 40.95 -13.15
CA THR A 628 -9.71 42.05 -12.66
C THR A 628 -8.34 42.04 -13.35
N VAL A 629 -7.79 43.23 -13.64
CA VAL A 629 -6.40 43.47 -14.03
C VAL A 629 -5.87 44.66 -13.21
N ASN A 630 -4.76 44.48 -12.49
CA ASN A 630 -4.16 45.50 -11.62
C ASN A 630 -5.17 46.14 -10.64
N GLY A 631 -6.05 45.32 -10.05
CA GLY A 631 -7.08 45.79 -9.11
C GLY A 631 -8.27 46.52 -9.75
N THR A 632 -8.32 46.61 -11.09
CA THR A 632 -9.42 47.24 -11.84
C THR A 632 -10.24 46.21 -12.59
N GLY A 633 -11.57 46.27 -12.52
CA GLY A 633 -12.49 45.34 -13.20
C GLY A 633 -13.44 44.64 -12.22
N GLY A 634 -14.03 43.53 -12.67
CA GLY A 634 -14.96 42.71 -11.89
C GLY A 634 -14.28 41.61 -11.07
N GLU A 635 -14.95 41.17 -9.99
CA GLU A 635 -14.49 40.09 -9.10
C GLU A 635 -15.25 38.76 -9.30
N ILE A 636 -15.99 38.62 -10.41
CA ILE A 636 -16.73 37.37 -10.72
C ILE A 636 -15.78 36.30 -11.29
N GLY A 637 -14.81 36.72 -12.08
CA GLY A 637 -13.77 35.90 -12.69
C GLY A 637 -12.47 35.96 -11.89
N PRO A 638 -11.53 35.04 -12.15
CA PRO A 638 -10.18 35.11 -11.60
C PRO A 638 -9.41 36.34 -12.10
N ASP A 639 -8.48 36.81 -11.28
CA ASP A 639 -7.54 37.90 -11.60
C ASP A 639 -6.60 37.50 -12.75
N HIS A 640 -6.45 38.42 -13.72
CA HIS A 640 -5.63 38.26 -14.93
C HIS A 640 -4.31 39.05 -14.89
N THR A 641 -4.03 39.79 -13.82
CA THR A 641 -2.83 40.64 -13.68
C THR A 641 -1.53 39.94 -14.06
N ASP A 642 -1.36 38.69 -13.61
CA ASP A 642 -0.18 37.86 -13.88
C ASP A 642 -0.52 36.57 -14.64
N ILE A 643 -1.51 36.63 -15.54
CA ILE A 643 -2.01 35.43 -16.25
C ILE A 643 -0.92 34.76 -17.10
N ALA A 644 -0.08 35.54 -17.79
CA ALA A 644 0.98 35.03 -18.67
C ALA A 644 2.08 34.31 -17.89
N SER A 645 2.37 34.78 -16.68
CA SER A 645 3.33 34.14 -15.77
C SER A 645 2.80 32.81 -15.22
N ARG A 646 1.48 32.64 -15.18
CA ARG A 646 0.81 31.47 -14.58
C ARG A 646 0.41 30.39 -15.57
N LEU A 647 -0.19 30.77 -16.70
CA LEU A 647 -0.81 29.85 -17.65
C LEU A 647 0.03 29.71 -18.92
N LYS A 648 -0.05 28.53 -19.52
CA LYS A 648 0.50 28.24 -20.86
C LYS A 648 -0.35 28.89 -21.95
N ARG A 649 0.25 29.29 -23.08
CA ARG A 649 -0.49 29.94 -24.17
C ARG A 649 -1.58 29.02 -24.71
N GLU A 650 -1.25 27.75 -24.96
CA GLU A 650 -2.17 26.74 -25.50
C GLU A 650 -3.36 26.51 -24.56
N TRP A 651 -3.15 26.66 -23.25
CA TRP A 651 -4.25 26.58 -22.29
C TRP A 651 -5.19 27.78 -22.40
N ILE A 652 -4.67 29.00 -22.53
CA ILE A 652 -5.48 30.21 -22.74
C ILE A 652 -6.29 30.07 -24.03
N GLU A 653 -5.64 29.61 -25.10
CA GLU A 653 -6.29 29.36 -26.39
C GLU A 653 -7.44 28.35 -26.30
N GLN A 654 -7.20 27.20 -25.66
CA GLN A 654 -8.23 26.19 -25.45
C GLN A 654 -9.39 26.72 -24.61
N TRP A 655 -9.08 27.49 -23.57
CA TRP A 655 -10.06 28.09 -22.67
C TRP A 655 -10.92 29.13 -23.39
N LEU A 656 -10.33 30.01 -24.21
CA LEU A 656 -11.05 31.01 -25.00
C LEU A 656 -11.93 30.34 -26.07
N LYS A 657 -11.45 29.29 -26.75
CA LYS A 657 -12.21 28.58 -27.80
C LYS A 657 -13.53 28.01 -27.28
N ASN A 658 -13.49 27.29 -26.16
CA ASN A 658 -14.69 26.70 -25.57
C ASN A 658 -14.50 26.33 -24.08
N PRO A 659 -14.76 27.27 -23.15
CA PRO A 659 -14.52 27.02 -21.73
C PRO A 659 -15.44 25.92 -21.17
N LEU A 660 -16.65 25.77 -21.72
CA LEU A 660 -17.61 24.72 -21.33
C LEU A 660 -17.18 23.31 -21.78
N ALA A 661 -16.40 23.19 -22.86
CA ALA A 661 -15.82 21.90 -23.26
C ALA A 661 -14.61 21.53 -22.40
N VAL A 662 -13.85 22.52 -21.93
CA VAL A 662 -12.72 22.28 -21.02
C VAL A 662 -13.21 21.94 -19.61
N LYS A 663 -14.21 22.68 -19.10
CA LYS A 663 -14.80 22.45 -17.79
C LYS A 663 -16.31 22.66 -17.80
N PRO A 664 -17.12 21.60 -17.68
CA PRO A 664 -18.56 21.72 -17.57
C PRO A 664 -18.98 22.60 -16.38
N GLY A 665 -19.99 23.45 -16.57
CA GLY A 665 -20.59 24.28 -15.52
C GLY A 665 -19.80 25.54 -15.14
N VAL A 666 -18.82 25.96 -15.93
CA VAL A 666 -18.17 27.28 -15.76
C VAL A 666 -19.12 28.41 -16.12
N ARG A 667 -18.96 29.55 -15.43
CA ARG A 667 -19.78 30.76 -15.67
C ARG A 667 -19.31 31.60 -16.86
N MET A 668 -18.08 31.36 -17.35
CA MET A 668 -17.56 32.09 -18.51
C MET A 668 -18.35 31.69 -19.76
N PRO A 669 -18.96 32.66 -20.48
CA PRO A 669 -19.75 32.35 -21.66
C PRO A 669 -18.86 31.87 -22.81
N ARG A 670 -19.45 31.15 -23.75
CA ARG A 670 -18.78 30.79 -25.00
C ARG A 670 -18.89 31.94 -25.98
N PHE A 671 -17.77 32.61 -26.24
CA PHE A 671 -17.67 33.63 -27.27
C PHE A 671 -17.44 33.00 -28.64
N LYS A 672 -17.86 33.71 -29.70
CA LYS A 672 -17.53 33.37 -31.09
C LYS A 672 -16.55 34.43 -31.62
N PHE A 673 -15.27 34.12 -31.55
CA PHE A 673 -14.20 34.98 -32.04
C PHE A 673 -13.97 34.75 -33.54
N ARG A 674 -13.64 35.81 -34.27
CA ARG A 674 -12.91 35.71 -35.54
C ARG A 674 -11.46 35.34 -35.25
N ASP A 675 -10.76 34.73 -36.21
CA ASP A 675 -9.38 34.26 -36.01
C ASP A 675 -8.45 35.36 -35.51
N TRP A 676 -8.55 36.57 -36.07
CA TRP A 676 -7.73 37.71 -35.63
C TRP A 676 -8.11 38.23 -34.23
N GLU A 677 -9.40 38.16 -33.84
CA GLU A 677 -9.85 38.58 -32.50
C GLU A 677 -9.36 37.62 -31.44
N PHE A 678 -9.41 36.33 -31.77
CA PHE A 678 -8.89 35.25 -30.93
C PHE A 678 -7.39 35.41 -30.69
N GLU A 679 -6.63 35.66 -31.77
CA GLU A 679 -5.19 35.85 -31.71
C GLU A 679 -4.83 37.10 -30.89
N ALA A 680 -5.44 38.26 -31.20
CA ALA A 680 -5.17 39.52 -30.53
C ALA A 680 -5.52 39.49 -29.03
N LEU A 681 -6.63 38.84 -28.65
CA LEU A 681 -6.98 38.63 -27.23
C LEU A 681 -5.96 37.74 -26.52
N THR A 682 -5.54 36.65 -27.17
CA THR A 682 -4.55 35.73 -26.60
C THR A 682 -3.22 36.45 -26.40
N ASP A 683 -2.78 37.22 -27.40
CA ASP A 683 -1.54 38.01 -27.32
C ASP A 683 -1.59 39.05 -26.21
N TYR A 684 -2.67 39.83 -26.11
CA TYR A 684 -2.86 40.76 -25.00
C TYR A 684 -2.77 40.06 -23.65
N LEU A 685 -3.47 38.93 -23.43
CA LEU A 685 -3.38 38.17 -22.18
C LEU A 685 -1.97 37.65 -21.91
N MET A 686 -1.24 37.26 -22.96
CA MET A 686 0.15 36.83 -22.86
C MET A 686 1.13 37.98 -22.58
N THR A 687 0.69 39.24 -22.63
CA THR A 687 1.45 40.40 -22.13
C THR A 687 1.20 40.74 -20.67
N LEU A 688 0.14 40.19 -20.05
CA LEU A 688 -0.22 40.47 -18.66
C LEU A 688 0.57 39.58 -17.69
N GLY A 689 1.64 40.16 -17.15
CA GLY A 689 2.53 39.55 -16.16
C GLY A 689 3.99 39.54 -16.61
N GLN A 690 4.92 39.52 -15.66
CA GLN A 690 6.36 39.40 -15.97
C GLN A 690 6.79 37.93 -16.05
N TYR A 691 7.41 37.52 -17.16
CA TYR A 691 8.11 36.23 -17.25
C TYR A 691 9.28 36.21 -16.25
N ARG A 692 9.07 35.65 -15.07
CA ARG A 692 10.15 35.38 -14.11
C ARG A 692 10.49 33.91 -14.17
N PHE A 693 11.52 33.58 -14.94
CA PHE A 693 12.12 32.24 -14.91
C PHE A 693 12.68 32.01 -13.50
N VAL A 694 12.03 31.16 -12.74
CA VAL A 694 12.68 30.48 -11.61
C VAL A 694 13.26 29.21 -12.21
N GLN A 695 14.56 28.97 -12.08
CA GLN A 695 15.19 27.75 -12.57
C GLN A 695 14.51 26.53 -11.91
N VAL A 696 13.62 25.87 -12.66
CA VAL A 696 13.17 24.50 -12.38
C VAL A 696 14.25 23.59 -12.97
N LYS A 697 14.68 22.55 -12.23
CA LYS A 697 15.76 21.64 -12.67
C LYS A 697 15.48 21.13 -14.09
N GLY A 698 16.36 21.45 -15.05
CA GLY A 698 16.28 20.99 -16.44
C GLY A 698 16.40 22.06 -17.53
N ALA A 699 16.58 23.33 -17.18
CA ALA A 699 17.13 24.34 -18.10
C ALA A 699 18.55 24.67 -17.62
N ASP A 700 19.55 24.28 -18.41
CA ASP A 700 20.96 24.61 -18.18
C ASP A 700 21.18 26.12 -18.05
#